data_AF-A0A1E1XBP5-F1
#
_entry.id   AF-A0A1E1XBP5-F1
#
_cell.length_a   1.000
_cell.length_b   1.000
_cell.length_c   1.000
_cell.angle_alpha   90.00
_cell.angle_beta   90.00
_cell.angle_gamma   90.00
#
_symmetry.space_group_name_H-M   'P 1'
#
loop_
_entity.id
_entity.type
_entity.pdbx_description
1 polymer ?
#
loop_
_entity_poly.entity_id
_entity_poly.type
_entity_poly.pdbx_seq_one_letter_code
_entity_poly.pdbx_strand_id
1 'polypeptide(L)'
;SQDEEVSCDFDAELLHRTCRRLQQLCHLHKAVDKSQVDDIYEPASEEISPEELADELAMPPKKVSRVLTHVSRYLPLWASGFSKRVTFGDENPIVLPAFLGCFEIGNCHMARDRSDDAPLPVTIKADADFRQLGNFLFSRALASGGCHPLLLEALKKSGIAPSSLVQCLFHEWLSSSWATTNRRSWCLFGSLLKSLVELAGEEAYFTASLTMSPWWRSIRTVLAGSANVPAAYIGTAIVSYVARSFLRRPSPPKDSTTDEAVESPPPAEDEEGGKPPTPPPQAPPSGGDHDDPVIINDDGEIEEESWEPVVIELDHWEALLGKLEDVLVLASLLRRRCEKRQLCPESREVSLSSLFARGQGIITELVSAWACDLEMTPEDLQRLTKLTFPNGLEAQEDGIDLHFVRVRRRFARSLELDSLLVNCASEQLVRWDRDRDQIDQLAKASAFLSAVSSSILKNGVGLIIWKTFLQKRFEALVLLMEKMGKTPKDRICRRDVEISDIHLEPFVRFCTEVLDAIVDASLGPEAETLPVLPQEPLWDGAPQDPSRPQSLVAHALGQRPPNMASVRHHQLLATVVQVVVLFGMRSVRPLSLFTPTVRKAFFQDLHSPLLAPSAGPASSLTSSPQQSFLLRAASAVMQSLPDNPDASVLGTTFGWMNRLLDLACSWGEDRDLVRRHCVCELYSAGHDILAQEVSLAVKDKALLASCLLVIAGQRMHHLLFMNDGHRPNQMALLPPHISTWLLSLDLSNLRCLNPPTLQTLNLLQIIIGMLPEDHSEHRLALSLLDVLESLPEPS
;
A
#
# COMPACT_ATOMS: atom_id res chain seq x y z
N SER A 1 -29.20 42.92 -68.88
CA SER A 1 -28.22 41.90 -68.48
C SER A 1 -27.55 42.40 -67.20
N GLN A 2 -28.18 42.41 -66.02
CA GLN A 2 -28.82 41.31 -65.28
C GLN A 2 -27.89 40.09 -65.19
N ASP A 3 -26.89 40.21 -64.31
CA ASP A 3 -26.28 39.09 -63.61
C ASP A 3 -27.22 38.73 -62.45
N GLU A 4 -27.80 37.54 -62.52
CA GLU A 4 -28.58 36.93 -61.43
C GLU A 4 -27.60 36.31 -60.43
N GLU A 5 -27.42 36.94 -59.26
CA GLU A 5 -26.89 36.27 -58.07
C GLU A 5 -27.90 35.20 -57.63
N VAL A 6 -27.68 33.97 -58.07
CA VAL A 6 -28.38 32.79 -57.56
C VAL A 6 -27.94 32.58 -56.11
N SER A 7 -28.76 33.03 -55.18
CA SER A 7 -28.72 32.64 -53.76
C SER A 7 -28.81 31.10 -53.68
N CYS A 8 -27.68 30.42 -53.48
CA CYS A 8 -27.66 28.98 -53.23
C CYS A 8 -28.58 28.62 -52.06
N ASP A 9 -29.40 27.60 -52.26
CA ASP A 9 -30.25 27.00 -51.23
C ASP A 9 -29.39 26.49 -50.07
N PHE A 10 -29.88 26.60 -48.82
CA PHE A 10 -29.12 26.26 -47.61
C PHE A 10 -28.56 24.82 -47.66
N ASP A 11 -29.36 23.89 -48.20
CA ASP A 11 -28.99 22.49 -48.37
C ASP A 11 -27.88 22.29 -49.42
N ALA A 12 -27.86 23.11 -50.47
CA ALA A 12 -26.83 23.05 -51.52
C ALA A 12 -25.48 23.54 -50.99
N GLU A 13 -25.48 24.60 -50.18
CA GLU A 13 -24.28 25.14 -49.55
C GLU A 13 -23.72 24.18 -48.47
N LEU A 14 -24.61 23.54 -47.70
CA LEU A 14 -24.22 22.50 -46.75
C LEU A 14 -23.57 21.30 -47.46
N LEU A 15 -24.20 20.80 -48.54
CA LEU A 15 -23.66 19.70 -49.34
C LEU A 15 -22.30 20.06 -49.95
N HIS A 16 -22.16 21.26 -50.53
CA HIS A 16 -20.90 21.73 -51.10
C HIS A 16 -19.76 21.73 -50.05
N ARG A 17 -20.03 22.25 -48.85
CA ARG A 17 -19.06 22.24 -47.74
C ARG A 17 -18.73 20.82 -47.26
N THR A 18 -19.72 19.93 -47.18
CA THR A 18 -19.50 18.51 -46.84
C THR A 18 -18.62 17.81 -47.88
N CYS A 19 -18.89 18.00 -49.18
CA CYS A 19 -18.05 17.47 -50.26
C CYS A 19 -16.62 18.01 -50.21
N ARG A 20 -16.45 19.30 -49.90
CA ARG A 20 -15.13 19.93 -49.75
C ARG A 20 -14.35 19.35 -48.57
N ARG A 21 -14.97 19.17 -47.40
CA ARG A 21 -14.35 18.48 -46.24
C ARG A 21 -13.94 17.04 -46.57
N LEU A 22 -14.82 16.29 -47.24
CA LEU A 22 -14.51 14.94 -47.71
C LEU A 22 -13.32 14.94 -48.67
N GLN A 23 -13.28 15.89 -49.60
CA GLN A 23 -12.18 16.03 -50.53
C GLN A 23 -10.87 16.33 -49.80
N GLN A 24 -10.85 17.25 -48.82
CA GLN A 24 -9.66 17.55 -48.02
C GLN A 24 -9.14 16.30 -47.29
N LEU A 25 -10.03 15.53 -46.65
CA LEU A 25 -9.69 14.30 -45.95
C LEU A 25 -9.19 13.18 -46.90
N CYS A 26 -9.83 13.01 -48.06
CA CYS A 26 -9.37 12.07 -49.08
C CYS A 26 -7.98 12.43 -49.62
N HIS A 27 -7.65 13.72 -49.74
CA HIS A 27 -6.29 14.15 -50.12
C HIS A 27 -5.28 13.83 -49.04
N LEU A 28 -5.60 14.07 -47.76
CA LEU A 28 -4.74 13.70 -46.65
C LEU A 28 -4.49 12.18 -46.60
N HIS A 29 -5.55 11.38 -46.69
CA HIS A 29 -5.47 9.92 -46.71
C HIS A 29 -4.56 9.42 -47.84
N LYS A 30 -4.76 9.92 -49.07
CA LYS A 30 -3.90 9.60 -50.22
C LYS A 30 -2.46 10.07 -50.06
N ALA A 31 -2.23 11.23 -49.45
CA ALA A 31 -0.89 11.76 -49.24
C ALA A 31 -0.10 10.90 -48.25
N VAL A 32 -0.76 10.45 -47.19
CA VAL A 32 -0.20 9.50 -46.23
C VAL A 32 0.03 8.16 -46.91
N ASP A 33 -0.96 7.56 -47.58
CA ASP A 33 -0.80 6.29 -48.30
C ASP A 33 0.35 6.32 -49.31
N LYS A 34 0.49 7.41 -50.08
CA LYS A 34 1.60 7.57 -51.04
C LYS A 34 2.96 7.65 -50.37
N SER A 35 3.07 8.35 -49.23
CA SER A 35 4.32 8.37 -48.47
C SER A 35 4.64 7.01 -47.83
N GLN A 36 3.65 6.11 -47.69
CA GLN A 36 3.91 4.71 -47.30
C GLN A 36 4.51 3.86 -48.44
N VAL A 37 4.23 4.21 -49.71
CA VAL A 37 4.58 3.40 -50.89
C VAL A 37 5.89 3.84 -51.56
N ASP A 38 6.19 5.14 -51.62
CA ASP A 38 7.29 5.69 -52.44
C ASP A 38 8.67 5.75 -51.75
N ASP A 39 8.75 5.62 -50.42
CA ASP A 39 10.02 5.63 -49.69
C ASP A 39 10.58 4.21 -49.56
N ILE A 40 11.72 3.94 -50.21
CA ILE A 40 12.56 2.77 -49.93
C ILE A 40 12.91 2.82 -48.44
N TYR A 41 12.55 1.77 -47.69
CA TYR A 41 12.85 1.63 -46.27
C TYR A 41 14.37 1.56 -46.06
N GLU A 42 15.05 2.70 -46.02
CA GLU A 42 16.33 2.83 -45.34
C GLU A 42 16.00 3.21 -43.89
N PRO A 43 16.05 2.24 -42.95
CA PRO A 43 15.90 2.57 -41.54
C PRO A 43 16.99 3.57 -41.20
N ALA A 44 16.66 4.67 -40.51
CA ALA A 44 17.64 5.65 -40.06
C ALA A 44 18.77 4.96 -39.28
N SER A 45 19.86 4.63 -39.96
CA SER A 45 20.91 3.71 -39.50
C SER A 45 22.13 4.44 -38.95
N GLU A 46 22.10 5.76 -38.86
CA GLU A 46 23.18 6.55 -38.29
C GLU A 46 22.89 6.81 -36.81
N GLU A 47 23.69 6.22 -35.92
CA GLU A 47 23.68 6.54 -34.49
C GLU A 47 24.09 8.00 -34.31
N ILE A 48 23.10 8.89 -34.17
CA ILE A 48 23.33 10.31 -33.91
C ILE A 48 24.11 10.47 -32.61
N SER A 49 25.17 11.28 -32.68
CA SER A 49 25.98 11.60 -31.51
C SER A 49 25.16 12.43 -30.50
N PRO A 50 25.46 12.36 -29.19
CA PRO A 50 24.77 13.20 -28.19
C PRO A 50 24.88 14.70 -28.46
N GLU A 51 25.93 15.13 -29.16
CA GLU A 51 26.21 16.51 -29.54
C GLU A 51 25.31 16.94 -30.71
N GLU A 52 25.25 16.14 -31.78
CA GLU A 52 24.32 16.37 -32.90
C GLU A 52 22.85 16.38 -32.43
N LEU A 53 22.50 15.48 -31.50
CA LEU A 53 21.17 15.43 -30.91
C LEU A 53 20.85 16.69 -30.08
N ALA A 54 21.86 17.26 -29.42
CA ALA A 54 21.72 18.51 -28.67
C ALA A 54 21.46 19.69 -29.61
N ASP A 55 22.22 19.78 -30.70
CA ASP A 55 22.10 20.84 -31.70
C ASP A 55 20.74 20.78 -32.42
N GLU A 56 20.33 19.61 -32.91
CA GLU A 56 19.06 19.47 -33.65
C GLU A 56 17.82 19.74 -32.78
N LEU A 57 17.85 19.35 -31.50
CA LEU A 57 16.74 19.60 -30.57
C LEU A 57 16.83 20.97 -29.88
N ALA A 58 17.87 21.75 -30.15
CA ALA A 58 18.20 23.00 -29.44
C ALA A 58 18.25 22.82 -27.91
N MET A 59 18.70 21.65 -27.44
CA MET A 59 18.82 21.32 -26.01
C MET A 59 20.28 21.40 -25.56
N PRO A 60 20.56 21.84 -24.32
CA PRO A 60 21.91 21.79 -23.76
C PRO A 60 22.45 20.36 -23.71
N PRO A 61 23.74 20.14 -24.07
CA PRO A 61 24.32 18.80 -24.12
C PRO A 61 24.27 18.08 -22.77
N LYS A 62 24.41 18.83 -21.66
CA LYS A 62 24.25 18.28 -20.29
C LYS A 62 22.87 17.67 -20.06
N LYS A 63 21.81 18.26 -20.61
CA LYS A 63 20.44 17.78 -20.43
C LYS A 63 20.16 16.58 -21.32
N VAL A 64 20.64 16.59 -22.58
CA VAL A 64 20.61 15.41 -23.47
C VAL A 64 21.31 14.23 -22.81
N SER A 65 22.53 14.43 -22.30
CA SER A 65 23.31 13.40 -21.62
C SER A 65 22.59 12.84 -20.39
N ARG A 66 21.91 13.69 -19.60
CA ARG A 66 21.09 13.25 -18.47
C ARG A 66 19.92 12.37 -18.91
N VAL A 67 19.17 12.79 -19.94
CA VAL A 67 18.04 12.00 -20.48
C VAL A 67 18.54 10.67 -21.03
N LEU A 68 19.60 10.66 -21.85
CA LEU A 68 20.21 9.45 -22.38
C LEU A 68 20.69 8.51 -21.28
N THR A 69 21.29 9.05 -20.21
CA THR A 69 21.76 8.25 -19.06
C THR A 69 20.59 7.60 -18.31
N HIS A 70 19.45 8.28 -18.16
CA HIS A 70 18.27 7.69 -17.54
C HIS A 70 17.63 6.63 -18.43
N VAL A 71 17.52 6.89 -19.73
CA VAL A 71 16.97 5.94 -20.69
C VAL A 71 17.83 4.67 -20.74
N SER A 72 19.15 4.80 -20.92
CA SER A 72 20.04 3.63 -20.99
C SER A 72 20.03 2.81 -19.70
N ARG A 73 19.86 3.46 -18.54
CA ARG A 73 19.82 2.82 -17.23
C ARG A 73 18.53 2.06 -16.97
N TYR A 74 17.37 2.66 -17.25
CA TYR A 74 16.08 2.10 -16.82
C TYR A 74 15.35 1.34 -17.92
N LEU A 75 15.54 1.70 -19.20
CA LEU A 75 14.82 1.10 -20.33
C LEU A 75 14.97 -0.43 -20.47
N PRO A 76 16.10 -1.07 -20.10
CA PRO A 76 16.19 -2.54 -20.14
C PRO A 76 15.07 -3.26 -19.36
N LEU A 77 14.47 -2.62 -18.34
CA LEU A 77 13.36 -3.18 -17.56
C LEU A 77 12.02 -3.17 -18.30
N TRP A 78 11.89 -2.34 -19.33
CA TRP A 78 10.71 -2.31 -20.21
C TRP A 78 10.87 -3.29 -21.38
N ALA A 79 12.10 -3.69 -21.73
CA ALA A 79 12.39 -4.61 -22.84
C ALA A 79 11.72 -5.98 -22.70
N SER A 80 11.54 -6.50 -21.47
CA SER A 80 10.87 -7.79 -21.23
C SER A 80 9.36 -7.78 -21.50
N GLY A 81 8.72 -6.61 -21.46
CA GLY A 81 7.29 -6.45 -21.77
C GLY A 81 7.01 -6.33 -23.27
N PHE A 82 8.03 -5.99 -24.06
CA PHE A 82 7.98 -6.01 -25.51
C PHE A 82 8.34 -7.41 -26.06
N SER A 83 7.81 -8.48 -25.46
CA SER A 83 7.69 -9.74 -26.20
C SER A 83 6.98 -9.37 -27.49
N LYS A 84 7.74 -9.37 -28.58
CA LYS A 84 7.28 -9.07 -29.92
C LYS A 84 6.01 -9.88 -30.10
N ARG A 85 4.85 -9.22 -30.01
CA ARG A 85 3.70 -9.70 -30.74
C ARG A 85 4.21 -9.62 -32.17
N VAL A 86 4.61 -10.77 -32.71
CA VAL A 86 5.04 -10.89 -34.09
C VAL A 86 3.82 -10.53 -34.90
N THR A 87 3.65 -9.24 -35.17
CA THR A 87 2.84 -8.77 -36.27
C THR A 87 3.67 -9.11 -37.48
N PHE A 88 3.43 -10.32 -38.00
CA PHE A 88 3.77 -10.62 -39.38
C PHE A 88 3.25 -9.45 -40.21
N GLY A 89 4.13 -8.89 -41.04
CA GLY A 89 3.87 -7.66 -41.78
C GLY A 89 2.51 -7.68 -42.43
N ASP A 90 1.63 -6.86 -41.88
CA ASP A 90 0.54 -6.16 -42.53
C ASP A 90 0.34 -4.92 -41.67
N GLU A 91 1.18 -3.90 -41.91
CA GLU A 91 0.81 -2.50 -41.65
C GLU A 91 -0.47 -2.28 -42.46
N ASN A 92 -1.65 -2.60 -41.91
CA ASN A 92 -2.90 -2.34 -42.59
C ASN A 92 -3.16 -0.82 -42.49
N PRO A 93 -2.96 -0.04 -43.57
CA PRO A 93 -3.36 1.37 -43.56
C PRO A 93 -4.85 1.43 -43.22
N ILE A 94 -5.24 2.40 -42.39
CA ILE A 94 -6.65 2.63 -42.12
C ILE A 94 -7.34 2.84 -43.46
N VAL A 95 -8.23 1.91 -43.85
CA VAL A 95 -8.94 2.03 -45.12
C VAL A 95 -9.76 3.31 -45.13
N LEU A 96 -9.84 3.97 -46.29
CA LEU A 96 -10.48 5.29 -46.44
C LEU A 96 -11.84 5.42 -45.73
N PRO A 97 -12.78 4.44 -45.79
CA PRO A 97 -14.05 4.55 -45.07
C PRO A 97 -13.90 4.61 -43.54
N ALA A 98 -12.97 3.85 -42.98
CA ALA A 98 -12.68 3.86 -41.55
C ALA A 98 -12.02 5.20 -41.15
N PHE A 99 -11.11 5.71 -41.97
CA PHE A 99 -10.47 7.01 -41.77
C PHE A 99 -11.48 8.16 -41.80
N LEU A 100 -12.34 8.22 -42.82
CA LEU A 100 -13.42 9.22 -42.90
C LEU A 100 -14.40 9.10 -41.73
N GLY A 101 -14.60 7.89 -41.22
CA GLY A 101 -15.42 7.60 -40.05
C GLY A 101 -14.96 8.31 -38.77
N CYS A 102 -13.69 8.72 -38.67
CA CYS A 102 -13.13 9.42 -37.51
C CYS A 102 -13.53 10.90 -37.41
N PHE A 103 -14.15 11.49 -38.44
CA PHE A 103 -14.36 12.94 -38.53
C PHE A 103 -15.84 13.35 -38.55
N GLU A 104 -16.14 14.52 -37.99
CA GLU A 104 -17.46 15.16 -38.08
C GLU A 104 -17.55 15.95 -39.38
N ILE A 105 -18.29 15.42 -40.36
CA ILE A 105 -18.35 15.99 -41.71
C ILE A 105 -19.66 16.77 -41.95
N GLY A 106 -20.75 16.35 -41.30
CA GLY A 106 -22.11 16.84 -41.56
C GLY A 106 -22.66 17.90 -40.59
N ASN A 107 -22.17 17.98 -39.34
CA ASN A 107 -22.80 18.78 -38.27
C ASN A 107 -22.07 20.07 -37.90
N CYS A 108 -21.17 20.57 -38.73
CA CYS A 108 -20.36 21.73 -38.39
C CYS A 108 -21.13 23.04 -38.71
N HIS A 109 -21.21 23.95 -37.74
CA HIS A 109 -21.77 25.31 -37.93
C HIS A 109 -21.22 25.96 -39.21
N MET A 110 -22.07 26.71 -39.93
CA MET A 110 -21.62 27.48 -41.09
C MET A 110 -20.56 28.49 -40.63
N ALA A 111 -19.29 28.17 -40.87
CA ALA A 111 -18.20 29.13 -40.68
C ALA A 111 -18.52 30.35 -41.56
N ARG A 112 -18.54 31.54 -40.94
CA ARG A 112 -18.66 32.81 -41.66
C ARG A 112 -17.40 33.03 -42.49
N ASP A 113 -17.62 33.29 -43.77
CA ASP A 113 -16.69 33.78 -44.80
C ASP A 113 -15.20 33.71 -44.43
N ARG A 114 -14.58 32.60 -44.85
CA ARG A 114 -13.15 32.57 -45.15
C ARG A 114 -13.02 32.44 -46.65
N SER A 115 -11.95 33.02 -47.22
CA SER A 115 -11.69 33.01 -48.66
C SER A 115 -11.87 31.62 -49.27
N ASP A 116 -12.30 31.56 -50.53
CA ASP A 116 -12.55 30.32 -51.26
C ASP A 116 -11.34 29.38 -51.33
N ASP A 117 -10.14 29.83 -50.99
CA ASP A 117 -8.90 29.04 -50.97
C ASP A 117 -8.53 28.44 -49.59
N ALA A 118 -9.13 28.88 -48.49
CA ALA A 118 -8.77 28.37 -47.16
C ALA A 118 -9.35 26.97 -46.89
N PRO A 119 -8.64 26.06 -46.20
CA PRO A 119 -9.19 24.77 -45.83
C PRO A 119 -10.37 24.93 -44.87
N LEU A 120 -11.48 24.21 -45.11
CA LEU A 120 -12.61 24.19 -44.17
C LEU A 120 -12.21 23.43 -42.89
N PRO A 121 -12.65 23.89 -41.71
CA PRO A 121 -12.33 23.21 -40.45
C PRO A 121 -12.98 21.82 -40.40
N VAL A 122 -12.22 20.86 -39.89
CA VAL A 122 -12.61 19.47 -39.68
C VAL A 122 -12.35 19.08 -38.22
N THR A 123 -13.38 18.55 -37.57
CA THR A 123 -13.31 18.09 -36.18
C THR A 123 -13.19 16.57 -36.14
N ILE A 124 -12.31 16.05 -35.28
CA ILE A 124 -12.23 14.61 -34.98
C ILE A 124 -13.36 14.29 -34.00
N LYS A 125 -14.12 13.22 -34.25
CA LYS A 125 -15.19 12.78 -33.35
C LYS A 125 -14.62 12.41 -31.99
N ALA A 126 -15.39 12.64 -30.92
CA ALA A 126 -14.97 12.33 -29.57
C ALA A 126 -14.71 10.83 -29.32
N ASP A 127 -15.36 9.94 -30.08
CA ASP A 127 -15.23 8.48 -30.00
C ASP A 127 -14.19 7.89 -30.97
N ALA A 128 -13.48 8.73 -31.72
CA ALA A 128 -12.44 8.28 -32.65
C ALA A 128 -11.23 7.70 -31.90
N ASP A 129 -10.63 6.64 -32.46
CA ASP A 129 -9.40 6.06 -31.93
C ASP A 129 -8.17 6.93 -32.33
N PHE A 130 -7.81 7.86 -31.45
CA PHE A 130 -6.64 8.72 -31.60
C PHE A 130 -5.32 7.94 -31.74
N ARG A 131 -5.23 6.72 -31.20
CA ARG A 131 -4.03 5.89 -31.32
C ARG A 131 -3.91 5.32 -32.73
N GLN A 132 -4.99 4.75 -33.26
CA GLN A 132 -5.00 4.24 -34.63
C GLN A 132 -4.74 5.36 -35.63
N LEU A 133 -5.45 6.50 -35.47
CA LEU A 133 -5.30 7.66 -36.33
C LEU A 133 -3.88 8.27 -36.26
N GLY A 134 -3.33 8.40 -35.05
CA GLY A 134 -1.95 8.86 -34.85
C GLY A 134 -0.93 7.95 -35.52
N ASN A 135 -1.12 6.63 -35.40
CA ASN A 135 -0.25 5.66 -36.06
C ASN A 135 -0.29 5.78 -37.58
N PHE A 136 -1.48 5.90 -38.16
CA PHE A 136 -1.62 6.11 -39.60
C PHE A 136 -0.94 7.41 -40.07
N LEU A 137 -1.18 8.51 -39.37
CA LEU A 137 -0.68 9.83 -39.77
C LEU A 137 0.83 10.00 -39.58
N PHE A 138 1.41 9.44 -38.51
CA PHE A 138 2.73 9.87 -38.04
C PHE A 138 3.76 8.76 -37.85
N SER A 139 3.38 7.48 -37.79
CA SER A 139 4.34 6.39 -37.50
C SER A 139 5.53 6.39 -38.46
N ARG A 140 5.28 6.54 -39.77
CA ARG A 140 6.34 6.62 -40.79
C ARG A 140 7.15 7.90 -40.72
N ALA A 141 6.50 9.05 -40.48
CA ALA A 141 7.20 10.33 -40.31
C ALA A 141 8.16 10.34 -39.12
N LEU A 142 7.92 9.46 -38.15
CA LEU A 142 8.79 9.27 -36.99
C LEU A 142 9.83 8.16 -37.20
N ALA A 143 9.68 7.34 -38.24
CA ALA A 143 10.60 6.28 -38.64
C ALA A 143 11.58 6.69 -39.74
N SER A 144 11.16 7.51 -40.72
CA SER A 144 11.96 8.00 -41.84
C SER A 144 11.87 9.53 -41.99
N GLY A 145 13.01 10.18 -42.27
CA GLY A 145 13.08 11.64 -42.41
C GLY A 145 12.54 12.20 -43.74
N GLY A 146 12.27 11.35 -44.74
CA GLY A 146 11.95 11.76 -46.11
C GLY A 146 10.54 12.34 -46.31
N CYS A 147 9.55 11.89 -45.52
CA CYS A 147 8.14 12.20 -45.76
C CYS A 147 7.62 13.48 -45.06
N HIS A 148 8.47 14.20 -44.33
CA HIS A 148 8.07 15.28 -43.42
C HIS A 148 7.41 16.50 -44.11
N PRO A 149 7.98 17.10 -45.18
CA PRO A 149 7.39 18.31 -45.78
C PRO A 149 6.07 18.07 -46.51
N LEU A 150 5.97 16.96 -47.25
CA LEU A 150 4.76 16.57 -48.00
C LEU A 150 3.59 16.26 -47.05
N LEU A 151 3.88 15.57 -45.95
CA LEU A 151 2.90 15.30 -44.90
C LEU A 151 2.39 16.60 -44.28
N LEU A 152 3.28 17.53 -43.92
CA LEU A 152 2.89 18.81 -43.32
C LEU A 152 2.01 19.64 -44.26
N GLU A 153 2.29 19.66 -45.56
CA GLU A 153 1.45 20.34 -46.54
C GLU A 153 0.05 19.71 -46.63
N ALA A 154 -0.02 18.38 -46.64
CA ALA A 154 -1.29 17.64 -46.64
C ALA A 154 -2.10 17.88 -45.36
N LEU A 155 -1.44 17.88 -44.20
CA LEU A 155 -2.05 18.19 -42.90
C LEU A 155 -2.59 19.61 -42.85
N LYS A 156 -1.84 20.60 -43.36
CA LYS A 156 -2.30 21.99 -43.44
C LYS A 156 -3.54 22.14 -44.31
N LYS A 157 -3.61 21.42 -45.44
CA LYS A 157 -4.77 21.43 -46.36
C LYS A 157 -5.98 20.64 -45.84
N SER A 158 -5.76 19.73 -44.88
CA SER A 158 -6.83 18.89 -44.32
C SER A 158 -7.88 19.67 -43.52
N GLY A 159 -7.51 20.83 -42.96
CA GLY A 159 -8.38 21.64 -42.10
C GLY A 159 -8.62 21.05 -40.70
N ILE A 160 -7.92 19.98 -40.33
CA ILE A 160 -7.96 19.43 -38.97
C ILE A 160 -7.30 20.43 -38.01
N ALA A 161 -7.92 20.64 -36.84
CA ALA A 161 -7.38 21.54 -35.83
C ALA A 161 -5.97 21.11 -35.39
N PRO A 162 -4.98 22.03 -35.32
CA PRO A 162 -3.62 21.70 -34.91
C PRO A 162 -3.53 21.01 -33.54
N SER A 163 -4.39 21.38 -32.59
CA SER A 163 -4.48 20.73 -31.27
C SER A 163 -4.83 19.23 -31.39
N SER A 164 -5.75 18.87 -32.29
CA SER A 164 -6.12 17.47 -32.55
C SER A 164 -5.01 16.69 -33.27
N LEU A 165 -4.27 17.33 -34.18
CA LEU A 165 -3.10 16.73 -34.83
C LEU A 165 -1.99 16.46 -33.83
N VAL A 166 -1.71 17.42 -32.94
CA VAL A 166 -0.74 17.27 -31.85
C VAL A 166 -1.16 16.13 -30.91
N GLN A 167 -2.44 16.02 -30.55
CA GLN A 167 -2.94 14.89 -29.76
C GLN A 167 -2.68 13.54 -30.45
N CYS A 168 -2.99 13.42 -31.76
CA CYS A 168 -2.70 12.22 -32.54
C CYS A 168 -1.20 11.88 -32.55
N LEU A 169 -0.33 12.89 -32.71
CA LEU A 169 1.13 12.72 -32.66
C LEU A 169 1.60 12.20 -31.29
N PHE A 170 1.09 12.75 -30.19
CA PHE A 170 1.43 12.27 -28.84
C PHE A 170 0.93 10.84 -28.59
N HIS A 171 -0.25 10.46 -29.07
CA HIS A 171 -0.74 9.09 -28.94
C HIS A 171 0.15 8.09 -29.69
N GLU A 172 0.62 8.44 -30.88
CA GLU A 172 1.61 7.62 -31.61
C GLU A 172 2.93 7.55 -30.84
N TRP A 173 3.51 8.69 -30.47
CA TRP A 173 4.78 8.75 -29.71
C TRP A 173 4.73 7.94 -28.42
N LEU A 174 3.68 8.11 -27.61
CA LEU A 174 3.56 7.45 -26.31
C LEU A 174 3.25 5.95 -26.42
N SER A 175 2.74 5.49 -27.57
CA SER A 175 2.41 4.08 -27.79
C SER A 175 3.49 3.29 -28.52
N SER A 176 4.50 3.98 -29.05
CA SER A 176 5.54 3.40 -29.90
C SER A 176 6.83 3.03 -29.16
N SER A 177 7.43 1.90 -29.54
CA SER A 177 8.69 1.41 -28.96
C SER A 177 9.89 2.26 -29.38
N TRP A 178 9.86 2.79 -30.61
CA TRP A 178 10.95 3.58 -31.18
C TRP A 178 11.17 4.92 -30.46
N ALA A 179 10.16 5.46 -29.76
CA ALA A 179 10.29 6.63 -28.90
C ALA A 179 11.39 6.48 -27.85
N THR A 180 11.71 5.24 -27.48
CA THR A 180 12.72 4.91 -26.46
C THR A 180 13.99 4.29 -27.04
N THR A 181 13.94 3.73 -28.25
CA THR A 181 15.06 2.97 -28.83
C THR A 181 15.77 3.69 -29.98
N ASN A 182 15.14 4.68 -30.63
CA ASN A 182 15.72 5.38 -31.78
C ASN A 182 15.92 6.87 -31.50
N ARG A 183 17.18 7.32 -31.48
CA ARG A 183 17.54 8.73 -31.27
C ARG A 183 17.12 9.62 -32.44
N ARG A 184 17.13 9.13 -33.69
CA ARG A 184 16.67 9.92 -34.85
C ARG A 184 15.22 10.29 -34.74
N SER A 185 14.41 9.38 -34.24
CA SER A 185 12.99 9.63 -33.99
C SER A 185 12.75 10.75 -32.98
N TRP A 186 13.69 11.05 -32.08
CA TRP A 186 13.57 12.19 -31.15
C TRP A 186 13.64 13.51 -31.92
N CYS A 187 14.60 13.64 -32.84
CA CYS A 187 14.73 14.81 -33.72
C CYS A 187 13.51 14.98 -34.62
N LEU A 188 13.07 13.87 -35.26
CA LEU A 188 11.88 13.88 -36.13
C LEU A 188 10.63 14.29 -35.35
N PHE A 189 10.45 13.76 -34.14
CA PHE A 189 9.35 14.14 -33.26
C PHE A 189 9.40 15.63 -32.88
N GLY A 190 10.57 16.14 -32.49
CA GLY A 190 10.75 17.56 -32.15
C GLY A 190 10.46 18.49 -33.33
N SER A 191 10.96 18.15 -34.51
CA SER A 191 10.72 18.89 -35.75
C SER A 191 9.24 18.89 -36.14
N LEU A 192 8.60 17.72 -36.14
CA LEU A 192 7.19 17.56 -36.48
C LEU A 192 6.29 18.32 -35.51
N LEU A 193 6.57 18.18 -34.21
CA LEU A 193 5.84 18.91 -33.19
C LEU A 193 5.96 20.41 -33.42
N LYS A 194 7.18 20.94 -33.62
CA LYS A 194 7.41 22.36 -33.88
C LYS A 194 6.58 22.87 -35.07
N SER A 195 6.61 22.15 -36.19
CA SER A 195 5.82 22.52 -37.38
C SER A 195 4.30 22.46 -37.13
N LEU A 196 3.81 21.48 -36.36
CA LEU A 196 2.38 21.42 -35.98
C LEU A 196 2.00 22.55 -35.01
N VAL A 197 2.89 22.95 -34.10
CA VAL A 197 2.68 24.09 -33.20
C VAL A 197 2.64 25.40 -34.00
N GLU A 198 3.52 25.58 -35.00
CA GLU A 198 3.51 26.74 -35.90
C GLU A 198 2.17 26.88 -36.65
N LEU A 199 1.52 25.77 -37.00
CA LEU A 199 0.18 25.78 -37.61
C LEU A 199 -0.91 26.30 -36.66
N ALA A 200 -0.72 26.22 -35.34
CA ALA A 200 -1.68 26.72 -34.35
C ALA A 200 -1.67 28.26 -34.24
N GLY A 201 -0.60 28.93 -34.69
CA GLY A 201 -0.49 30.38 -34.66
C GLY A 201 -0.51 30.96 -33.23
N GLU A 202 -1.27 32.03 -33.03
CA GLU A 202 -1.31 32.81 -31.77
C GLU A 202 -1.63 31.98 -30.52
N GLU A 203 -2.41 30.90 -30.63
CA GLU A 203 -2.81 30.07 -29.48
C GLU A 203 -1.62 29.35 -28.81
N ALA A 204 -0.54 29.12 -29.55
CA ALA A 204 0.66 28.45 -29.06
C ALA A 204 1.69 29.40 -28.41
N TYR A 205 1.65 30.69 -28.74
CA TYR A 205 2.59 31.67 -28.20
C TYR A 205 2.26 32.03 -26.75
N PHE A 206 3.30 32.28 -25.95
CA PHE A 206 3.16 32.75 -24.58
C PHE A 206 4.23 33.79 -24.24
N THR A 207 3.98 34.59 -23.21
CA THR A 207 4.87 35.65 -22.71
C THR A 207 5.33 35.34 -21.29
N ALA A 208 6.35 36.05 -20.80
CA ALA A 208 6.77 35.95 -19.40
C ALA A 208 5.65 36.32 -18.40
N SER A 209 4.73 37.19 -18.80
CA SER A 209 3.57 37.58 -17.99
C SER A 209 2.47 36.51 -17.92
N LEU A 210 2.50 35.50 -18.80
CA LEU A 210 1.48 34.45 -18.81
C LEU A 210 1.83 33.39 -17.77
N THR A 211 0.96 33.23 -16.78
CA THR A 211 1.15 32.23 -15.72
C THR A 211 0.98 30.81 -16.22
N MET A 212 0.02 30.55 -17.12
CA MET A 212 -0.24 29.20 -17.62
C MET A 212 -0.98 29.19 -18.96
N SER A 213 -0.33 28.72 -20.03
CA SER A 213 -0.96 28.54 -21.35
C SER A 213 -1.92 27.35 -21.37
N PRO A 214 -3.20 27.52 -21.76
CA PRO A 214 -4.14 26.40 -21.92
C PRO A 214 -3.67 25.37 -22.95
N TRP A 215 -3.03 25.83 -24.02
CA TRP A 215 -2.54 24.99 -25.12
C TRP A 215 -1.43 24.04 -24.62
N TRP A 216 -0.39 24.59 -23.99
CA TRP A 216 0.71 23.80 -23.42
C TRP A 216 0.27 22.97 -22.20
N ARG A 217 -0.71 23.45 -21.41
CA ARG A 217 -1.33 22.66 -20.33
C ARG A 217 -1.95 21.37 -20.86
N SER A 218 -2.66 21.41 -21.99
CA SER A 218 -3.24 20.20 -22.60
C SER A 218 -2.18 19.18 -23.01
N ILE A 219 -0.99 19.62 -23.39
CA ILE A 219 0.10 18.70 -23.73
C ILE A 219 0.70 18.08 -22.47
N ARG A 220 0.91 18.91 -21.43
CA ARG A 220 1.38 18.44 -20.11
C ARG A 220 0.46 17.38 -19.52
N THR A 221 -0.87 17.53 -19.65
CA THR A 221 -1.83 16.54 -19.14
C THR A 221 -1.75 15.20 -19.86
N VAL A 222 -1.58 15.19 -21.19
CA VAL A 222 -1.40 13.96 -21.98
C VAL A 222 -0.11 13.23 -21.58
N LEU A 223 1.01 13.97 -21.45
CA LEU A 223 2.29 13.41 -21.02
C LEU A 223 2.23 12.87 -19.58
N ALA A 224 1.64 13.61 -18.65
CA ALA A 224 1.46 13.18 -17.26
C ALA A 224 0.55 11.95 -17.14
N GLY A 225 -0.40 11.77 -18.05
CA GLY A 225 -1.35 10.66 -18.07
C GLY A 225 -0.80 9.33 -18.58
N SER A 226 0.32 9.33 -19.30
CA SER A 226 0.83 8.14 -19.97
C SER A 226 1.46 7.11 -19.01
N ALA A 227 1.09 5.85 -19.17
CA ALA A 227 1.73 4.70 -18.50
C ALA A 227 3.09 4.32 -19.13
N ASN A 228 3.38 4.79 -20.35
CA ASN A 228 4.71 4.67 -20.96
C ASN A 228 5.63 5.79 -20.43
N VAL A 229 6.02 5.65 -19.16
CA VAL A 229 6.80 6.66 -18.43
C VAL A 229 8.11 7.03 -19.15
N PRO A 230 8.90 6.11 -19.73
CA PRO A 230 10.09 6.48 -20.49
C PRO A 230 9.78 7.39 -21.69
N ALA A 231 8.77 7.05 -22.50
CA ALA A 231 8.38 7.87 -23.65
C ALA A 231 7.82 9.23 -23.22
N ALA A 232 7.06 9.30 -22.12
CA ALA A 232 6.56 10.55 -21.56
C ALA A 232 7.70 11.44 -21.04
N TYR A 233 8.72 10.87 -20.38
CA TYR A 233 9.89 11.59 -19.90
C TYR A 233 10.71 12.18 -21.04
N ILE A 234 11.02 11.39 -22.07
CA ILE A 234 11.74 11.85 -23.27
C ILE A 234 10.92 12.91 -24.00
N GLY A 235 9.63 12.64 -24.23
CA GLY A 235 8.71 13.57 -24.88
C GLY A 235 8.65 14.91 -24.16
N THR A 236 8.54 14.90 -22.82
CA THR A 236 8.55 16.14 -22.01
C THR A 236 9.86 16.91 -22.17
N ALA A 237 11.01 16.22 -22.21
CA ALA A 237 12.29 16.88 -22.44
C ALA A 237 12.30 17.59 -23.80
N ILE A 238 11.92 16.92 -24.88
CA ILE A 238 11.88 17.50 -26.23
C ILE A 238 10.88 18.67 -26.30
N VAL A 239 9.66 18.45 -25.80
CA VAL A 239 8.56 19.44 -25.82
C VAL A 239 8.94 20.70 -25.06
N SER A 240 9.67 20.58 -23.94
CA SER A 240 10.11 21.74 -23.16
C SER A 240 10.99 22.71 -23.97
N TYR A 241 11.74 22.22 -24.95
CA TYR A 241 12.56 23.05 -25.83
C TYR A 241 11.83 23.51 -27.08
N VAL A 242 10.94 22.70 -27.62
CA VAL A 242 10.01 23.16 -28.65
C VAL A 242 9.20 24.35 -28.11
N ALA A 243 8.68 24.28 -26.89
CA ALA A 243 7.94 25.37 -26.25
C ALA A 243 8.73 26.67 -26.13
N ARG A 244 10.05 26.61 -25.88
CA ARG A 244 10.91 27.81 -25.80
C ARG A 244 10.96 28.60 -27.11
N SER A 245 10.77 27.93 -28.26
CA SER A 245 10.72 28.62 -29.56
C SER A 245 9.45 29.46 -29.78
N PHE A 246 8.43 29.29 -28.93
CA PHE A 246 7.17 30.04 -28.95
C PHE A 246 7.04 31.07 -27.82
N LEU A 247 8.13 31.32 -27.08
CA LEU A 247 8.20 32.40 -26.09
C LEU A 247 8.37 33.76 -26.78
N ARG A 248 7.44 34.67 -26.57
CA ARG A 248 7.57 36.08 -26.99
C ARG A 248 8.40 36.85 -25.96
N ARG A 249 9.56 37.34 -26.40
CA ARG A 249 10.34 38.30 -25.63
C ARG A 249 9.79 39.72 -25.87
N PRO A 250 9.72 40.59 -24.84
CA PRO A 250 9.39 41.99 -25.06
C PRO A 250 10.39 42.59 -26.04
N SER A 251 9.90 43.31 -27.07
CA SER A 251 10.79 44.11 -27.90
C SER A 251 11.33 45.30 -27.09
N PRO A 252 12.61 45.69 -27.22
CA PRO A 252 13.06 46.95 -26.66
C PRO A 252 12.23 48.11 -27.25
N PRO A 253 11.97 49.18 -26.47
CA PRO A 253 11.24 50.34 -26.98
C PRO A 253 11.98 50.89 -28.19
N LYS A 254 11.30 50.94 -29.34
CA LYS A 254 11.85 51.58 -30.54
C LYS A 254 11.75 53.09 -30.34
N ASP A 255 12.89 53.78 -30.30
CA ASP A 255 12.97 55.22 -30.51
C ASP A 255 12.32 55.55 -31.86
N SER A 256 11.19 56.25 -31.84
CA SER A 256 10.55 56.79 -33.02
C SER A 256 10.27 58.27 -32.81
N THR A 257 11.21 59.11 -33.21
CA THR A 257 10.93 60.47 -33.67
C THR A 257 11.57 60.66 -35.04
N THR A 258 10.82 60.28 -36.08
CA THR A 258 10.89 60.94 -37.38
C THR A 258 10.00 62.18 -37.31
N ASP A 259 10.60 63.32 -37.64
CA ASP A 259 9.95 64.62 -37.84
C ASP A 259 8.71 64.53 -38.72
N GLU A 260 7.57 65.06 -38.24
CA GLU A 260 6.64 65.84 -39.07
C GLU A 260 5.94 66.89 -38.18
N ALA A 261 6.04 68.14 -38.62
CA ALA A 261 5.52 69.34 -37.96
C ALA A 261 4.08 69.62 -38.39
N VAL A 262 3.18 69.94 -37.44
CA VAL A 262 1.97 70.76 -37.69
C VAL A 262 1.59 71.57 -36.45
N GLU A 263 1.74 72.90 -36.59
CA GLU A 263 0.95 74.05 -36.13
C GLU A 263 0.31 74.10 -34.71
N SER A 264 0.79 75.08 -33.93
CA SER A 264 0.02 75.79 -32.88
C SER A 264 -0.95 76.80 -33.52
N PRO A 265 -2.10 77.13 -32.88
CA PRO A 265 -2.22 78.45 -32.20
C PRO A 265 -3.26 78.46 -31.03
N PRO A 266 -3.60 79.61 -30.40
CA PRO A 266 -2.80 80.49 -29.53
C PRO A 266 -3.49 80.70 -28.13
N PRO A 267 -2.94 81.53 -27.21
CA PRO A 267 -3.43 81.71 -25.83
C PRO A 267 -4.25 83.01 -25.60
N ALA A 268 -5.13 83.01 -24.60
CA ALA A 268 -5.67 84.17 -23.83
C ALA A 268 -6.61 83.63 -22.72
N GLU A 269 -6.34 83.81 -21.42
CA GLU A 269 -6.60 85.02 -20.60
C GLU A 269 -8.10 85.41 -20.57
N ASP A 270 -8.82 85.11 -19.47
CA ASP A 270 -9.13 86.11 -18.41
C ASP A 270 -10.25 85.71 -17.41
N GLU A 271 -10.02 86.16 -16.17
CA GLU A 271 -10.94 86.64 -15.13
C GLU A 271 -11.85 85.72 -14.27
N GLU A 272 -11.36 85.56 -13.03
CA GLU A 272 -11.99 85.90 -11.72
C GLU A 272 -13.49 85.69 -11.45
N GLY A 273 -13.76 84.92 -10.39
CA GLY A 273 -15.01 84.95 -9.62
C GLY A 273 -14.91 84.07 -8.36
N GLY A 274 -14.49 84.66 -7.23
CA GLY A 274 -14.06 83.94 -6.02
C GLY A 274 -15.15 83.44 -5.05
N LYS A 275 -14.73 82.54 -4.14
CA LYS A 275 -15.23 82.35 -2.77
C LYS A 275 -14.19 81.56 -1.90
N PRO A 276 -13.82 82.01 -0.69
CA PRO A 276 -12.87 81.31 0.23
C PRO A 276 -13.58 80.75 1.49
N PRO A 277 -12.89 80.21 2.52
CA PRO A 277 -11.68 79.35 2.62
C PRO A 277 -12.01 78.00 3.33
N THR A 278 -11.16 76.95 3.40
CA THR A 278 -10.15 76.58 4.44
C THR A 278 -9.75 75.07 4.25
N PRO A 279 -8.70 74.51 4.90
CA PRO A 279 -7.57 73.79 4.28
C PRO A 279 -7.74 72.25 4.12
N PRO A 280 -6.95 71.59 3.25
CA PRO A 280 -6.85 70.14 3.20
C PRO A 280 -5.78 69.57 4.16
N PRO A 281 -5.98 68.35 4.68
CA PRO A 281 -5.06 67.71 5.61
C PRO A 281 -3.83 67.09 4.93
N GLN A 282 -2.76 67.04 5.73
CA GLN A 282 -1.39 66.64 5.43
C GLN A 282 -1.25 65.18 4.99
N ALA A 283 -0.45 64.95 3.96
CA ALA A 283 0.20 63.67 3.68
C ALA A 283 1.62 63.67 4.30
N PRO A 284 2.09 62.57 4.91
CA PRO A 284 3.43 62.47 5.48
C PRO A 284 4.51 62.24 4.40
N PRO A 285 5.80 62.50 4.73
CA PRO A 285 6.82 62.86 3.76
C PRO A 285 7.60 61.67 3.19
N SER A 286 8.09 61.87 1.96
CA SER A 286 9.21 61.12 1.39
C SER A 286 10.50 61.42 2.13
N GLY A 287 11.30 60.39 2.39
CA GLY A 287 12.69 60.53 2.83
C GLY A 287 13.28 59.18 3.18
N GLY A 288 14.32 58.77 2.45
CA GLY A 288 15.09 57.57 2.74
C GLY A 288 15.82 57.04 1.51
N ASP A 289 16.95 57.67 1.20
CA ASP A 289 17.97 57.22 0.26
C ASP A 289 18.34 55.74 0.46
N HIS A 290 18.48 55.00 -0.63
CA HIS A 290 19.47 53.94 -0.73
C HIS A 290 20.13 54.05 -2.10
N ASP A 291 21.39 54.47 -2.06
CA ASP A 291 22.37 54.42 -3.13
C ASP A 291 22.52 52.97 -3.62
N ASP A 292 22.06 52.67 -4.83
CA ASP A 292 22.56 51.52 -5.58
C ASP A 292 23.92 51.90 -6.17
N PRO A 293 25.01 51.14 -5.91
CA PRO A 293 26.30 51.44 -6.49
C PRO A 293 26.24 51.17 -7.99
N VAL A 294 26.33 52.22 -8.79
CA VAL A 294 26.64 52.09 -10.23
C VAL A 294 28.05 51.54 -10.34
N ILE A 295 28.19 50.26 -10.68
CA ILE A 295 29.49 49.66 -11.01
C ILE A 295 29.83 50.18 -12.42
N ILE A 296 30.74 51.15 -12.46
CA ILE A 296 31.30 51.68 -13.70
C ILE A 296 32.57 50.89 -13.97
N ASN A 297 32.61 50.17 -15.08
CA ASN A 297 33.82 49.49 -15.54
C ASN A 297 34.87 50.55 -15.94
N ASP A 298 36.15 50.18 -16.01
CA ASP A 298 37.29 51.09 -16.27
C ASP A 298 37.18 51.90 -17.59
N ASP A 299 36.19 51.55 -18.45
CA ASP A 299 35.88 52.20 -19.73
C ASP A 299 34.65 53.15 -19.68
N GLY A 300 33.98 53.33 -18.54
CA GLY A 300 32.93 54.34 -18.37
C GLY A 300 31.51 53.94 -18.83
N GLU A 301 31.23 52.66 -19.08
CA GLU A 301 29.88 52.17 -19.41
C GLU A 301 29.12 51.68 -18.15
N ILE A 302 27.83 52.01 -18.07
CA ILE A 302 26.90 51.52 -17.05
C ILE A 302 26.53 50.07 -17.41
N GLU A 303 26.93 49.09 -16.60
CA GLU A 303 26.36 47.74 -16.70
C GLU A 303 24.91 47.78 -16.24
N GLU A 304 23.95 47.89 -17.17
CA GLU A 304 22.58 47.50 -16.90
C GLU A 304 22.57 45.98 -16.66
N GLU A 305 22.53 45.55 -15.40
CA GLU A 305 22.17 44.17 -15.05
C GLU A 305 20.79 43.87 -15.65
N SER A 306 20.78 43.25 -16.84
CA SER A 306 19.55 42.86 -17.51
C SER A 306 18.92 41.72 -16.71
N TRP A 307 17.96 42.05 -15.85
CA TRP A 307 17.14 41.04 -15.18
C TRP A 307 16.39 40.22 -16.23
N GLU A 308 16.76 38.94 -16.41
CA GLU A 308 16.00 38.04 -17.27
C GLU A 308 14.63 37.77 -16.61
N PRO A 309 13.51 37.97 -17.33
CA PRO A 309 12.19 37.75 -16.76
C PRO A 309 11.96 36.26 -16.52
N VAL A 310 11.54 35.89 -15.31
CA VAL A 310 11.16 34.52 -14.96
C VAL A 310 9.92 34.12 -15.77
N VAL A 311 10.04 33.03 -16.54
CA VAL A 311 8.95 32.52 -17.39
C VAL A 311 8.32 31.29 -16.74
N ILE A 312 7.22 31.50 -16.03
CA ILE A 312 6.51 30.47 -15.24
C ILE A 312 6.14 29.24 -16.10
N GLU A 313 5.78 29.43 -17.37
CA GLU A 313 5.47 28.32 -18.28
C GLU A 313 6.68 27.38 -18.50
N LEU A 314 7.91 27.89 -18.49
CA LEU A 314 9.12 27.05 -18.60
C LEU A 314 9.40 26.30 -17.29
N ASP A 315 9.15 26.92 -16.13
CA ASP A 315 9.27 26.26 -14.83
C ASP A 315 8.28 25.10 -14.70
N HIS A 316 7.07 25.26 -15.25
CA HIS A 316 6.10 24.17 -15.33
C HIS A 316 6.61 22.96 -16.12
N TRP A 317 7.37 23.17 -17.19
CA TRP A 317 7.97 22.08 -17.98
C TRP A 317 9.11 21.40 -17.23
N GLU A 318 9.99 22.16 -16.58
CA GLU A 318 11.06 21.59 -15.74
C GLU A 318 10.48 20.83 -14.54
N ALA A 319 9.43 21.34 -13.90
CA ALA A 319 8.72 20.66 -12.83
C ALA A 319 8.08 19.35 -13.30
N LEU A 320 7.43 19.34 -14.48
CA LEU A 320 6.87 18.11 -15.05
C LEU A 320 7.97 17.09 -15.37
N LEU A 321 9.09 17.55 -15.96
CA LEU A 321 10.22 16.69 -16.27
C LEU A 321 10.83 16.06 -15.02
N GLY A 322 10.99 16.84 -13.95
CA GLY A 322 11.45 16.35 -12.64
C GLY A 322 10.49 15.32 -12.04
N LYS A 323 9.17 15.60 -12.06
CA LYS A 323 8.17 14.65 -11.56
C LYS A 323 8.14 13.35 -12.36
N LEU A 324 8.22 13.41 -13.69
CA LEU A 324 8.28 12.22 -14.54
C LEU A 324 9.59 11.43 -14.35
N GLU A 325 10.70 12.10 -14.02
CA GLU A 325 11.93 11.42 -13.60
C GLU A 325 11.70 10.61 -12.32
N ASP A 326 11.03 11.18 -11.33
CA ASP A 326 10.72 10.49 -10.08
C ASP A 326 9.78 9.29 -10.33
N VAL A 327 8.76 9.45 -11.20
CA VAL A 327 7.89 8.33 -11.63
C VAL A 327 8.68 7.27 -12.39
N LEU A 328 9.64 7.64 -13.25
CA LEU A 328 10.49 6.69 -13.98
C LEU A 328 11.32 5.83 -13.01
N VAL A 329 11.90 6.46 -11.99
CA VAL A 329 12.68 5.76 -10.96
C VAL A 329 11.77 4.83 -10.14
N LEU A 330 10.57 5.28 -9.75
CA LEU A 330 9.59 4.41 -9.07
C LEU A 330 9.19 3.21 -9.95
N ALA A 331 8.79 3.46 -11.19
CA ALA A 331 8.37 2.42 -12.14
C ALA A 331 9.49 1.40 -12.40
N SER A 332 10.75 1.83 -12.37
CA SER A 332 11.89 0.92 -12.50
C SER A 332 11.98 -0.08 -11.35
N LEU A 333 11.71 0.34 -10.10
CA LEU A 333 11.69 -0.58 -8.95
C LEU A 333 10.54 -1.57 -9.04
N LEU A 334 9.33 -1.08 -9.37
CA LEU A 334 8.12 -1.92 -9.45
C LEU A 334 8.22 -3.03 -10.51
N ARG A 335 9.15 -2.91 -11.46
CA ARG A 335 9.44 -3.91 -12.50
C ARG A 335 10.57 -4.88 -12.15
N ARG A 336 11.27 -4.68 -11.02
CA ARG A 336 12.40 -5.54 -10.63
C ARG A 336 11.92 -6.88 -10.10
N ARG A 337 12.48 -7.95 -10.67
CA ARG A 337 12.31 -9.34 -10.23
C ARG A 337 13.35 -9.70 -9.15
N CYS A 338 13.01 -10.67 -8.30
CA CYS A 338 13.96 -11.24 -7.34
C CYS A 338 14.64 -12.47 -7.95
N GLU A 339 15.87 -12.31 -8.42
CA GLU A 339 16.59 -13.39 -9.12
C GLU A 339 16.88 -14.59 -8.19
N LYS A 340 17.18 -14.32 -6.91
CA LYS A 340 17.43 -15.36 -5.90
C LYS A 340 16.23 -16.27 -5.66
N ARG A 341 15.01 -15.72 -5.76
CA ARG A 341 13.74 -16.44 -5.53
C ARG A 341 13.00 -16.80 -6.81
N GLN A 342 13.49 -16.35 -7.97
CA GLN A 342 12.83 -16.49 -9.28
C GLN A 342 11.39 -15.93 -9.32
N LEU A 343 11.11 -14.90 -8.50
CA LEU A 343 9.80 -14.27 -8.41
C LEU A 343 9.74 -13.01 -9.29
N CYS A 344 8.65 -12.88 -10.03
CA CYS A 344 8.35 -11.70 -10.85
C CYS A 344 7.17 -10.94 -10.24
N PRO A 345 7.25 -9.60 -10.12
CA PRO A 345 6.15 -8.82 -9.61
C PRO A 345 4.99 -8.77 -10.60
N GLU A 346 3.77 -8.56 -10.09
CA GLU A 346 2.61 -8.26 -10.92
C GLU A 346 2.83 -6.95 -11.69
N SER A 347 2.36 -6.92 -12.95
CA SER A 347 2.47 -5.73 -13.79
C SER A 347 1.61 -4.58 -13.24
N ARG A 348 2.26 -3.53 -12.74
CA ARG A 348 1.62 -2.30 -12.26
C ARG A 348 2.00 -1.14 -13.15
N GLU A 349 1.06 -0.72 -13.99
CA GLU A 349 1.22 0.50 -14.79
C GLU A 349 1.02 1.73 -13.90
N VAL A 350 1.92 2.71 -14.06
CA VAL A 350 1.90 3.95 -13.28
C VAL A 350 2.12 5.14 -14.21
N SER A 351 1.36 6.20 -13.99
CA SER A 351 1.54 7.52 -14.60
C SER A 351 1.48 8.60 -13.54
N LEU A 352 1.99 9.79 -13.84
CA LEU A 352 1.95 10.91 -12.87
C LEU A 352 0.50 11.25 -12.49
N SER A 353 -0.41 11.24 -13.47
CA SER A 353 -1.84 11.46 -13.23
C SER A 353 -2.46 10.35 -12.39
N SER A 354 -2.09 9.08 -12.59
CA SER A 354 -2.62 7.98 -11.78
C SER A 354 -2.15 8.04 -10.32
N LEU A 355 -0.90 8.47 -10.09
CA LEU A 355 -0.39 8.70 -8.73
C LEU A 355 -1.19 9.84 -8.08
N PHE A 356 -1.36 10.97 -8.77
CA PHE A 356 -2.10 12.10 -8.24
C PHE A 356 -3.58 11.82 -7.94
N ALA A 357 -4.23 10.96 -8.72
CA ALA A 357 -5.61 10.54 -8.46
C ALA A 357 -5.73 9.68 -7.19
N ARG A 358 -4.75 8.81 -6.91
CA ARG A 358 -4.78 7.88 -5.77
C ARG A 358 -4.25 8.46 -4.46
N GLY A 359 -3.52 9.58 -4.53
CA GLY A 359 -3.11 10.36 -3.38
C GLY A 359 -1.84 9.90 -2.69
N GLN A 360 -1.45 10.60 -1.61
CA GLN A 360 -0.08 10.56 -1.07
C GLN A 360 0.38 9.17 -0.60
N GLY A 361 -0.54 8.31 -0.16
CA GLY A 361 -0.23 6.94 0.28
C GLY A 361 0.16 5.98 -0.84
N ILE A 362 -0.09 6.34 -2.10
CA ILE A 362 0.03 5.43 -3.24
C ILE A 362 1.44 4.86 -3.42
N ILE A 363 2.47 5.66 -3.14
CA ILE A 363 3.85 5.23 -3.38
C ILE A 363 4.20 4.10 -2.42
N THR A 364 3.83 4.24 -1.14
CA THR A 364 4.00 3.20 -0.12
C THR A 364 3.18 1.96 -0.44
N GLU A 365 1.94 2.12 -0.92
CA GLU A 365 1.09 1.00 -1.37
C GLU A 365 1.71 0.22 -2.53
N LEU A 366 2.21 0.91 -3.56
CA LEU A 366 2.81 0.27 -4.73
C LEU A 366 4.09 -0.49 -4.36
N VAL A 367 4.95 0.13 -3.54
CA VAL A 367 6.21 -0.49 -3.11
C VAL A 367 5.97 -1.67 -2.15
N SER A 368 5.00 -1.56 -1.25
CA SER A 368 4.62 -2.69 -0.38
C SER A 368 3.99 -3.86 -1.16
N ALA A 369 3.14 -3.58 -2.15
CA ALA A 369 2.61 -4.61 -3.04
C ALA A 369 3.70 -5.30 -3.85
N TRP A 370 4.66 -4.54 -4.39
CA TRP A 370 5.85 -5.08 -5.05
C TRP A 370 6.69 -5.94 -4.10
N ALA A 371 6.93 -5.50 -2.87
CA ALA A 371 7.66 -6.28 -1.87
C ALA A 371 6.93 -7.59 -1.51
N CYS A 372 5.60 -7.56 -1.41
CA CYS A 372 4.78 -8.74 -1.15
C CYS A 372 4.81 -9.74 -2.31
N ASP A 373 4.84 -9.30 -3.57
CA ASP A 373 5.00 -10.19 -4.74
C ASP A 373 6.34 -10.93 -4.72
N LEU A 374 7.38 -10.28 -4.22
CA LEU A 374 8.72 -10.87 -4.09
C LEU A 374 8.89 -11.65 -2.78
N GLU A 375 7.81 -11.83 -2.02
CA GLU A 375 7.76 -12.50 -0.72
C GLU A 375 8.79 -11.96 0.29
N MET A 376 9.07 -10.65 0.24
CA MET A 376 10.04 -10.03 1.17
C MET A 376 9.57 -10.15 2.61
N THR A 377 10.50 -10.42 3.54
CA THR A 377 10.19 -10.48 4.97
C THR A 377 10.39 -9.10 5.64
N PRO A 378 9.93 -8.90 6.89
CA PRO A 378 10.22 -7.66 7.63
C PRO A 378 11.74 -7.38 7.73
N GLU A 379 12.57 -8.41 7.88
CA GLU A 379 14.02 -8.30 7.93
C GLU A 379 14.62 -7.84 6.59
N ASP A 380 14.07 -8.33 5.47
CA ASP A 380 14.47 -7.88 4.13
C ASP A 380 14.22 -6.38 3.95
N LEU A 381 13.04 -5.88 4.36
CA LEU A 381 12.72 -4.44 4.31
C LEU A 381 13.58 -3.62 5.28
N GLN A 382 13.83 -4.15 6.48
CA GLN A 382 14.73 -3.50 7.44
C GLN A 382 16.16 -3.40 6.88
N ARG A 383 16.64 -4.42 6.18
CA ARG A 383 17.93 -4.40 5.48
C ARG A 383 17.94 -3.34 4.38
N LEU A 384 16.92 -3.33 3.51
CA LEU A 384 16.82 -2.38 2.41
C LEU A 384 16.75 -0.92 2.85
N THR A 385 16.00 -0.62 3.91
CA THR A 385 15.85 0.75 4.44
C THR A 385 17.13 1.28 5.08
N LYS A 386 18.00 0.39 5.57
CA LYS A 386 19.33 0.73 6.13
C LYS A 386 20.44 0.89 5.08
N LEU A 387 20.21 0.48 3.82
CA LEU A 387 21.23 0.58 2.77
C LEU A 387 21.59 2.04 2.49
N THR A 388 22.87 2.37 2.54
CA THR A 388 23.42 3.64 2.05
C THR A 388 23.79 3.52 0.58
N PHE A 389 23.90 4.66 -0.11
CA PHE A 389 24.39 4.64 -1.49
C PHE A 389 25.88 4.26 -1.47
N PRO A 390 26.34 3.33 -2.32
CA PRO A 390 27.77 3.00 -2.37
C PRO A 390 28.57 4.27 -2.71
N ASN A 391 29.53 4.60 -1.83
CA ASN A 391 30.46 5.70 -2.05
C ASN A 391 31.51 5.23 -3.07
N GLY A 392 31.29 5.52 -4.35
CA GLY A 392 32.21 5.17 -5.42
C GLY A 392 31.49 4.85 -6.73
N LEU A 393 31.84 5.58 -7.77
CA LEU A 393 31.52 5.24 -9.16
C LEU A 393 32.26 3.95 -9.50
N GLU A 394 31.61 2.79 -9.43
CA GLU A 394 31.86 1.62 -10.31
C GLU A 394 30.98 0.43 -9.91
N ALA A 395 30.18 -0.03 -10.89
CA ALA A 395 29.66 -1.39 -11.07
C ALA A 395 29.48 -2.28 -9.81
N GLN A 396 28.36 -2.10 -9.11
CA GLN A 396 27.70 -3.23 -8.46
C GLN A 396 26.40 -3.50 -9.20
N GLU A 397 26.08 -4.79 -9.36
CA GLU A 397 24.91 -5.33 -10.07
C GLU A 397 23.71 -4.39 -9.94
N ASP A 398 23.08 -4.04 -11.07
CA ASP A 398 21.90 -3.18 -11.14
C ASP A 398 20.67 -3.96 -10.62
N GLY A 399 20.72 -4.39 -9.35
CA GLY A 399 19.77 -5.24 -8.67
C GLY A 399 18.75 -4.46 -7.85
N ILE A 400 17.93 -5.18 -7.09
CA ILE A 400 16.85 -4.62 -6.26
C ILE A 400 17.38 -3.55 -5.29
N ASP A 401 18.49 -3.84 -4.61
CA ASP A 401 19.08 -2.98 -3.58
C ASP A 401 19.35 -1.56 -4.08
N LEU A 402 20.02 -1.42 -5.24
CA LEU A 402 20.37 -0.13 -5.81
C LEU A 402 19.13 0.65 -6.28
N HIS A 403 18.12 -0.04 -6.83
CA HIS A 403 16.87 0.60 -7.24
C HIS A 403 16.07 1.08 -6.04
N PHE A 404 16.01 0.29 -4.99
CA PHE A 404 15.34 0.67 -3.75
C PHE A 404 15.98 1.93 -3.16
N VAL A 405 17.32 2.01 -3.09
CA VAL A 405 18.02 3.22 -2.62
C VAL A 405 17.74 4.43 -3.52
N ARG A 406 17.68 4.26 -4.86
CA ARG A 406 17.34 5.34 -5.80
C ARG A 406 15.93 5.87 -5.58
N VAL A 407 14.94 4.99 -5.40
CA VAL A 407 13.54 5.36 -5.09
C VAL A 407 13.48 6.05 -3.72
N ARG A 408 14.14 5.50 -2.70
CA ARG A 408 14.14 6.05 -1.33
C ARG A 408 14.75 7.45 -1.24
N ARG A 409 15.68 7.81 -2.13
CA ARG A 409 16.20 9.19 -2.22
C ARG A 409 15.17 10.20 -2.72
N ARG A 410 14.21 9.76 -3.53
CA ARG A 410 13.12 10.62 -4.07
C ARG A 410 11.88 10.60 -3.17
N PHE A 411 11.63 9.46 -2.52
CA PHE A 411 10.43 9.19 -1.74
C PHE A 411 10.81 8.71 -0.33
N ALA A 412 11.55 9.54 0.40
CA ALA A 412 12.14 9.14 1.68
C ALA A 412 11.08 8.85 2.75
N ARG A 413 9.93 9.55 2.69
CA ARG A 413 8.83 9.41 3.67
C ARG A 413 7.97 8.21 3.35
N SER A 414 7.70 8.00 2.06
CA SER A 414 6.90 6.89 1.55
C SER A 414 7.58 5.54 1.78
N LEU A 415 8.92 5.52 1.83
CA LEU A 415 9.74 4.32 2.06
C LEU A 415 10.29 4.25 3.50
N GLU A 416 9.68 4.96 4.45
CA GLU A 416 9.96 4.71 5.88
C GLU A 416 9.58 3.27 6.25
N LEU A 417 10.38 2.66 7.13
CA LEU A 417 10.25 1.24 7.46
C LEU A 417 8.85 0.93 8.00
N ASP A 418 8.39 1.64 9.02
CA ASP A 418 7.08 1.39 9.63
C ASP A 418 5.92 1.63 8.65
N SER A 419 6.03 2.65 7.77
CA SER A 419 5.09 2.88 6.68
C SER A 419 5.03 1.70 5.70
N LEU A 420 6.17 1.13 5.33
CA LEU A 420 6.22 -0.06 4.47
C LEU A 420 5.69 -1.30 5.18
N LEU A 421 6.05 -1.52 6.46
CA LEU A 421 5.62 -2.68 7.24
C LEU A 421 4.09 -2.72 7.39
N VAL A 422 3.45 -1.61 7.74
CA VAL A 422 1.99 -1.57 7.89
C VAL A 422 1.25 -1.77 6.58
N ASN A 423 1.78 -1.21 5.48
CA ASN A 423 1.18 -1.42 4.16
C ASN A 423 1.41 -2.85 3.66
N CYS A 424 2.55 -3.49 3.96
CA CYS A 424 2.75 -4.91 3.68
C CYS A 424 1.79 -5.78 4.48
N ALA A 425 1.60 -5.51 5.79
CA ALA A 425 0.61 -6.22 6.59
C ALA A 425 -0.81 -6.10 6.00
N SER A 426 -1.20 -4.89 5.62
CA SER A 426 -2.50 -4.64 4.97
C SER A 426 -2.63 -5.34 3.62
N GLU A 427 -1.60 -5.32 2.78
CA GLU A 427 -1.59 -5.99 1.47
C GLU A 427 -1.76 -7.51 1.61
N GLN A 428 -1.09 -8.14 2.58
CA GLN A 428 -1.27 -9.58 2.85
C GLN A 428 -2.72 -9.89 3.26
N LEU A 429 -3.36 -9.01 4.05
CA LEU A 429 -4.77 -9.18 4.43
C LEU A 429 -5.73 -8.95 3.27
N VAL A 430 -5.42 -8.03 2.35
CA VAL A 430 -6.19 -7.85 1.11
C VAL A 430 -6.11 -9.11 0.24
N ARG A 431 -4.94 -9.76 0.15
CA ARG A 431 -4.78 -11.04 -0.56
C ARG A 431 -5.57 -12.15 0.10
N TRP A 432 -5.49 -12.27 1.42
CA TRP A 432 -6.29 -13.23 2.19
C TRP A 432 -7.79 -13.01 2.03
N ASP A 433 -8.28 -11.76 2.02
CA ASP A 433 -9.71 -11.52 1.90
C ASP A 433 -10.26 -11.83 0.50
N ARG A 434 -9.43 -11.73 -0.54
CA ARG A 434 -9.76 -12.19 -1.90
C ARG A 434 -9.87 -13.72 -1.98
N ASP A 435 -8.96 -14.44 -1.30
CA ASP A 435 -8.93 -15.90 -1.25
C ASP A 435 -8.53 -16.39 0.15
N ARG A 436 -9.54 -16.76 0.94
CA ARG A 436 -9.39 -17.07 2.37
C ARG A 436 -8.84 -18.47 2.66
N ASP A 437 -8.70 -19.30 1.63
CA ASP A 437 -7.99 -20.56 1.74
C ASP A 437 -6.45 -20.33 1.74
N GLN A 438 -5.97 -19.13 1.36
CA GLN A 438 -4.56 -18.72 1.52
C GLN A 438 -4.25 -18.28 2.96
N ILE A 439 -4.33 -19.21 3.90
CA ILE A 439 -4.21 -18.90 5.33
C ILE A 439 -2.83 -18.38 5.75
N ASP A 440 -1.78 -18.75 4.99
CA ASP A 440 -0.39 -18.35 5.24
C ASP A 440 -0.20 -16.82 5.19
N GLN A 441 -1.09 -16.11 4.49
CA GLN A 441 -1.06 -14.64 4.44
C GLN A 441 -1.31 -14.01 5.82
N LEU A 442 -2.07 -14.67 6.72
CA LEU A 442 -2.27 -14.18 8.09
C LEU A 442 -0.96 -14.21 8.90
N ALA A 443 -0.18 -15.29 8.75
CA ALA A 443 1.13 -15.40 9.41
C ALA A 443 2.10 -14.34 8.89
N LYS A 444 2.12 -14.09 7.56
CA LYS A 444 2.90 -13.01 6.95
C LYS A 444 2.46 -11.63 7.47
N ALA A 445 1.15 -11.37 7.53
CA ALA A 445 0.60 -10.11 8.06
C ALA A 445 1.01 -9.88 9.53
N SER A 446 0.96 -10.94 10.35
CA SER A 446 1.37 -10.90 11.75
C SER A 446 2.85 -10.58 11.92
N ALA A 447 3.73 -11.17 11.10
CA ALA A 447 5.16 -10.88 11.11
C ALA A 447 5.45 -9.40 10.80
N PHE A 448 4.78 -8.83 9.78
CA PHE A 448 4.92 -7.41 9.46
C PHE A 448 4.39 -6.51 10.58
N LEU A 449 3.19 -6.78 11.10
CA LEU A 449 2.61 -5.97 12.18
C LEU A 449 3.49 -6.02 13.43
N SER A 450 4.02 -7.18 13.79
CA SER A 450 4.90 -7.37 14.95
C SER A 450 6.18 -6.54 14.83
N ALA A 451 6.74 -6.42 13.62
CA ALA A 451 7.96 -5.68 13.35
C ALA A 451 7.82 -4.14 13.39
N VAL A 452 6.59 -3.60 13.41
CA VAL A 452 6.35 -2.14 13.47
C VAL A 452 6.87 -1.59 14.80
N SER A 453 7.71 -0.56 14.73
CA SER A 453 8.35 0.05 15.90
C SER A 453 7.48 1.11 16.60
N SER A 454 6.76 1.92 15.83
CA SER A 454 5.87 2.94 16.36
C SER A 454 4.65 2.32 17.04
N SER A 455 4.47 2.60 18.32
CA SER A 455 3.36 2.08 19.11
C SER A 455 2.05 2.75 18.69
N ILE A 456 2.08 4.06 18.41
CA ILE A 456 0.92 4.81 17.93
C ILE A 456 0.43 4.23 16.60
N LEU A 457 1.34 4.02 15.64
CA LEU A 457 0.97 3.49 14.34
C LEU A 457 0.51 2.03 14.42
N LYS A 458 1.19 1.19 15.20
CA LYS A 458 0.80 -0.21 15.44
C LYS A 458 -0.60 -0.30 16.04
N ASN A 459 -0.93 0.57 17.01
CA ASN A 459 -2.26 0.63 17.61
C ASN A 459 -3.34 1.02 16.57
N GLY A 460 -3.12 2.11 15.83
CA GLY A 460 -4.05 2.60 14.82
C GLY A 460 -4.29 1.59 13.68
N VAL A 461 -3.23 0.95 13.19
CA VAL A 461 -3.32 -0.09 12.15
C VAL A 461 -3.97 -1.35 12.68
N GLY A 462 -3.67 -1.77 13.92
CA GLY A 462 -4.32 -2.89 14.59
C GLY A 462 -5.84 -2.70 14.67
N LEU A 463 -6.30 -1.48 14.99
CA LEU A 463 -7.73 -1.12 15.00
C LEU A 463 -8.37 -1.20 13.61
N ILE A 464 -7.68 -0.69 12.58
CA ILE A 464 -8.15 -0.78 11.19
C ILE A 464 -8.24 -2.24 10.75
N ILE A 465 -7.23 -3.06 11.06
CA ILE A 465 -7.21 -4.49 10.73
C ILE A 465 -8.37 -5.22 11.41
N TRP A 466 -8.56 -5.01 12.71
CA TRP A 466 -9.65 -5.61 13.47
C TRP A 466 -11.00 -5.28 12.84
N LYS A 467 -11.26 -3.98 12.59
CA LYS A 467 -12.55 -3.52 12.07
C LYS A 467 -12.82 -3.99 10.64
N THR A 468 -11.80 -3.97 9.78
CA THR A 468 -11.94 -4.19 8.33
C THR A 468 -11.97 -5.67 7.98
N PHE A 469 -11.08 -6.48 8.55
CA PHE A 469 -10.88 -7.86 8.14
C PHE A 469 -11.43 -8.89 9.13
N LEU A 470 -11.37 -8.62 10.43
CA LEU A 470 -11.54 -9.65 11.46
C LEU A 470 -12.91 -9.66 12.13
N GLN A 471 -13.41 -8.50 12.56
CA GLN A 471 -14.55 -8.37 13.48
C GLN A 471 -15.78 -9.15 13.01
N LYS A 472 -16.21 -8.96 11.75
CA LYS A 472 -17.41 -9.62 11.20
C LYS A 472 -17.31 -11.16 11.27
N ARG A 473 -16.15 -11.70 10.89
CA ARG A 473 -15.92 -13.15 10.81
C ARG A 473 -15.72 -13.76 12.20
N PHE A 474 -15.01 -13.05 13.07
CA PHE A 474 -14.85 -13.44 14.47
C PHE A 474 -16.19 -13.45 15.21
N GLU A 475 -17.03 -12.42 15.03
CA GLU A 475 -18.39 -12.36 15.56
C GLU A 475 -19.24 -13.54 15.09
N ALA A 476 -19.25 -13.82 13.78
CA ALA A 476 -20.00 -14.95 13.23
C ALA A 476 -19.57 -16.29 13.85
N LEU A 477 -18.25 -16.50 14.02
CA LEU A 477 -17.71 -17.70 14.67
C LEU A 477 -18.17 -17.81 16.13
N VAL A 478 -18.05 -16.73 16.91
CA VAL A 478 -18.45 -16.73 18.32
C VAL A 478 -19.94 -17.00 18.47
N LEU A 479 -20.80 -16.34 17.68
CA LEU A 479 -22.25 -16.55 17.72
C LEU A 479 -22.65 -17.98 17.34
N LEU A 480 -21.95 -18.58 16.38
CA LEU A 480 -22.18 -19.97 15.99
C LEU A 480 -21.76 -20.94 17.11
N MET A 481 -20.61 -20.70 17.74
CA MET A 481 -20.14 -21.48 18.89
C MET A 481 -21.04 -21.32 20.12
N GLU A 482 -21.57 -20.12 20.38
CA GLU A 482 -22.53 -19.86 21.45
C GLU A 482 -23.80 -20.72 21.27
N LYS A 483 -24.27 -20.85 20.03
CA LYS A 483 -25.44 -21.67 19.68
C LYS A 483 -25.15 -23.17 19.75
N MET A 484 -24.00 -23.60 19.22
CA MET A 484 -23.68 -25.03 19.06
C MET A 484 -23.00 -25.65 20.29
N GLY A 485 -22.38 -24.85 21.14
CA GLY A 485 -21.59 -25.31 22.27
C GLY A 485 -20.28 -26.01 21.90
N LYS A 486 -19.81 -25.91 20.66
CA LYS A 486 -18.62 -26.60 20.13
C LYS A 486 -18.12 -25.94 18.85
N THR A 487 -16.93 -26.31 18.39
CA THR A 487 -16.38 -25.88 17.11
C THR A 487 -17.29 -26.30 15.94
N PRO A 488 -17.68 -25.37 15.06
CA PRO A 488 -18.50 -25.67 13.89
C PRO A 488 -17.73 -26.53 12.86
N LYS A 489 -18.47 -27.27 12.02
CA LYS A 489 -17.91 -28.10 10.94
C LYS A 489 -17.86 -27.33 9.62
N ASP A 490 -16.98 -27.73 8.71
CA ASP A 490 -16.68 -27.04 7.44
C ASP A 490 -17.89 -26.42 6.71
N ARG A 491 -18.93 -27.22 6.42
CA ARG A 491 -20.12 -26.75 5.70
C ARG A 491 -20.78 -25.52 6.34
N ILE A 492 -20.82 -25.47 7.67
CA ILE A 492 -21.43 -24.35 8.40
C ILE A 492 -20.42 -23.20 8.51
N CYS A 493 -19.15 -23.49 8.72
CA CYS A 493 -18.07 -22.50 8.73
C CYS A 493 -18.02 -21.70 7.43
N ARG A 494 -17.97 -22.38 6.28
CA ARG A 494 -17.93 -21.71 4.96
C ARG A 494 -19.16 -20.86 4.68
N ARG A 495 -20.33 -21.26 5.19
CA ARG A 495 -21.59 -20.53 4.99
C ARG A 495 -21.70 -19.28 5.87
N ASP A 496 -21.38 -19.41 7.17
CA ASP A 496 -21.67 -18.36 8.16
C ASP A 496 -20.44 -17.56 8.57
N VAL A 497 -19.27 -18.22 8.69
CA VAL A 497 -17.98 -17.61 9.07
C VAL A 497 -17.16 -17.25 7.84
N GLU A 498 -17.51 -17.82 6.68
CA GLU A 498 -16.90 -17.45 5.41
C GLU A 498 -15.42 -17.92 5.33
N ILE A 499 -15.03 -18.91 6.17
CA ILE A 499 -13.69 -19.52 6.33
C ILE A 499 -13.85 -21.05 6.48
N SER A 500 -12.88 -21.84 5.98
CA SER A 500 -12.80 -23.31 6.14
C SER A 500 -12.59 -23.74 7.61
N ASP A 501 -13.10 -24.89 8.03
CA ASP A 501 -12.90 -25.35 9.43
C ASP A 501 -11.44 -25.62 9.78
N ILE A 502 -10.64 -26.13 8.84
CA ILE A 502 -9.20 -26.33 8.99
C ILE A 502 -8.42 -25.03 9.22
N HIS A 503 -9.00 -23.88 8.85
CA HIS A 503 -8.36 -22.56 8.96
C HIS A 503 -8.88 -21.73 10.16
N LEU A 504 -9.84 -22.26 10.93
CA LEU A 504 -10.37 -21.54 12.09
C LEU A 504 -9.31 -21.30 13.17
N GLU A 505 -8.43 -22.26 13.41
CA GLU A 505 -7.39 -22.13 14.42
C GLU A 505 -6.38 -21.02 14.04
N PRO A 506 -5.78 -21.01 12.83
CA PRO A 506 -4.94 -19.89 12.40
C PRO A 506 -5.65 -18.54 12.38
N PHE A 507 -6.92 -18.50 11.95
CA PHE A 507 -7.71 -17.27 11.95
C PHE A 507 -7.90 -16.72 13.36
N VAL A 508 -8.31 -17.54 14.33
CA VAL A 508 -8.52 -17.09 15.71
C VAL A 508 -7.19 -16.73 16.39
N ARG A 509 -6.10 -17.47 16.08
CA ARG A 509 -4.74 -17.08 16.52
C ARG A 509 -4.40 -15.67 16.03
N PHE A 510 -4.63 -15.38 14.75
CA PHE A 510 -4.40 -14.05 14.21
C PHE A 510 -5.28 -12.97 14.88
N CYS A 511 -6.54 -13.29 15.19
CA CYS A 511 -7.40 -12.39 15.98
C CYS A 511 -6.80 -12.09 17.36
N THR A 512 -6.27 -13.10 18.07
CA THR A 512 -5.59 -12.88 19.36
C THR A 512 -4.32 -12.06 19.20
N GLU A 513 -3.49 -12.33 18.18
CA GLU A 513 -2.25 -11.58 17.94
C GLU A 513 -2.51 -10.09 17.66
N VAL A 514 -3.53 -9.76 16.87
CA VAL A 514 -3.90 -8.36 16.61
C VAL A 514 -4.39 -7.67 17.88
N LEU A 515 -5.20 -8.33 18.70
CA LEU A 515 -5.69 -7.77 19.97
C LEU A 515 -4.56 -7.62 20.99
N ASP A 516 -3.66 -8.60 21.07
CA ASP A 516 -2.45 -8.57 21.90
C ASP A 516 -1.57 -7.38 21.46
N ALA A 517 -1.33 -7.21 20.15
CA ALA A 517 -0.55 -6.09 19.61
C ALA A 517 -1.17 -4.71 19.91
N ILE A 518 -2.51 -4.59 19.90
CA ILE A 518 -3.20 -3.35 20.31
C ILE A 518 -2.97 -3.07 21.80
N VAL A 519 -3.06 -4.09 22.65
CA VAL A 519 -2.84 -3.96 24.10
C VAL A 519 -1.39 -3.57 24.40
N ASP A 520 -0.43 -4.25 23.80
CA ASP A 520 1.00 -3.98 23.99
C ASP A 520 1.38 -2.58 23.52
N ALA A 521 0.85 -2.16 22.36
CA ALA A 521 1.06 -0.82 21.82
C ALA A 521 0.47 0.29 22.69
N SER A 522 -0.55 0.00 23.51
CA SER A 522 -1.12 0.98 24.44
C SER A 522 -0.25 1.27 25.67
N LEU A 523 0.78 0.45 25.93
CA LEU A 523 1.72 0.64 27.04
C LEU A 523 2.91 1.56 26.67
N GLY A 524 3.20 1.74 25.39
CA GLY A 524 4.34 2.53 24.88
C GLY A 524 4.17 4.06 24.66
N PRO A 525 2.97 4.66 24.60
CA PRO A 525 2.83 6.02 24.05
C PRO A 525 3.19 7.15 25.03
N GLU A 526 3.50 6.87 26.30
CA GLU A 526 3.80 7.94 27.27
C GLU A 526 5.02 8.80 26.88
N ALA A 527 5.90 8.30 26.01
CA ALA A 527 7.11 9.00 25.55
C ALA A 527 7.18 9.21 24.01
N GLU A 528 6.26 8.64 23.22
CA GLU A 528 6.32 8.70 21.76
C GLU A 528 5.59 9.94 21.21
N THR A 529 6.25 10.74 20.39
CA THR A 529 5.61 11.87 19.71
C THR A 529 4.85 11.40 18.48
N LEU A 530 3.72 12.06 18.18
CA LEU A 530 2.95 11.77 16.96
C LEU A 530 3.85 11.90 15.71
N PRO A 531 3.93 10.88 14.86
CA PRO A 531 4.70 10.95 13.63
C PRO A 531 4.18 12.08 12.74
N VAL A 532 5.09 12.96 12.31
CA VAL A 532 4.77 13.98 11.32
C VAL A 532 4.71 13.32 9.95
N LEU A 533 3.68 13.63 9.17
CA LEU A 533 3.52 13.15 7.79
C LEU A 533 3.81 14.29 6.80
N PRO A 534 5.09 14.66 6.60
CA PRO A 534 5.42 15.68 5.61
C PRO A 534 5.15 15.16 4.20
N GLN A 535 4.80 16.10 3.32
CA GLN A 535 4.50 15.83 1.93
C GLN A 535 5.78 15.57 1.12
N GLU A 536 5.76 14.58 0.23
CA GLU A 536 6.89 14.35 -0.69
C GLU A 536 6.97 15.46 -1.74
N PRO A 537 8.18 15.84 -2.20
CA PRO A 537 8.37 16.90 -3.21
C PRO A 537 7.58 16.68 -4.51
N LEU A 538 7.31 15.42 -4.87
CA LEU A 538 6.47 15.07 -6.03
C LEU A 538 5.11 15.79 -6.02
N TRP A 539 4.56 16.00 -4.83
CA TRP A 539 3.23 16.57 -4.62
C TRP A 539 3.23 18.09 -4.57
N ASP A 540 4.39 18.76 -4.62
CA ASP A 540 4.45 20.23 -4.59
C ASP A 540 3.67 20.82 -5.78
N GLY A 541 2.78 21.76 -5.48
CA GLY A 541 1.87 22.37 -6.47
C GLY A 541 0.81 21.42 -7.05
N ALA A 542 0.65 20.20 -6.51
CA ALA A 542 -0.48 19.35 -6.88
C ALA A 542 -1.78 19.93 -6.31
N PRO A 543 -2.90 19.89 -7.06
CA PRO A 543 -4.18 20.35 -6.55
C PRO A 543 -4.54 19.57 -5.28
N GLN A 544 -4.82 20.32 -4.20
CA GLN A 544 -5.34 19.76 -2.97
C GLN A 544 -6.80 19.40 -3.22
N ASP A 545 -7.07 18.12 -3.37
CA ASP A 545 -8.41 17.59 -3.51
C ASP A 545 -8.79 16.88 -2.20
N PRO A 546 -9.73 17.41 -1.41
CA PRO A 546 -10.17 16.78 -0.17
C PRO A 546 -10.91 15.44 -0.41
N SER A 547 -11.33 15.13 -1.65
CA SER A 547 -11.95 13.86 -2.01
C SER A 547 -10.95 12.71 -2.22
N ARG A 548 -9.66 13.03 -2.28
CA ARG A 548 -8.58 12.07 -2.49
C ARG A 548 -8.47 11.10 -1.30
N PRO A 549 -8.21 9.80 -1.54
CA PRO A 549 -8.01 8.83 -0.47
C PRO A 549 -6.88 9.25 0.48
N GLN A 550 -7.16 9.16 1.78
CA GLN A 550 -6.15 9.32 2.83
C GLN A 550 -5.23 8.09 2.85
N SER A 551 -3.92 8.29 3.09
CA SER A 551 -2.98 7.17 3.22
C SER A 551 -3.32 6.29 4.42
N LEU A 552 -2.98 5.00 4.37
CA LEU A 552 -3.19 4.08 5.50
C LEU A 552 -2.54 4.60 6.79
N VAL A 553 -1.33 5.15 6.69
CA VAL A 553 -0.62 5.74 7.84
C VAL A 553 -1.39 6.92 8.42
N ALA A 554 -1.85 7.84 7.58
CA ALA A 554 -2.62 9.00 8.05
C ALA A 554 -3.98 8.57 8.65
N HIS A 555 -4.64 7.56 8.06
CA HIS A 555 -5.88 7.00 8.59
C HIS A 555 -5.66 6.29 9.92
N ALA A 556 -4.53 5.59 10.09
CA ALA A 556 -4.15 4.95 11.35
C ALA A 556 -3.86 5.97 12.46
N LEU A 557 -3.11 7.03 12.17
CA LEU A 557 -2.84 8.12 13.12
C LEU A 557 -4.12 8.90 13.48
N GLY A 558 -5.10 8.95 12.58
CA GLY A 558 -6.41 9.55 12.80
C GLY A 558 -7.40 8.67 13.57
N GLN A 559 -7.06 7.42 13.92
CA GLN A 559 -7.95 6.56 14.69
C GLN A 559 -8.21 7.15 16.07
N ARG A 560 -9.45 6.99 16.54
CA ARG A 560 -9.77 7.32 17.94
C ARG A 560 -9.10 6.30 18.86
N PRO A 561 -8.51 6.73 19.99
CA PRO A 561 -7.93 5.81 20.97
C PRO A 561 -8.94 4.75 21.41
N PRO A 562 -8.54 3.48 21.52
CA PRO A 562 -9.43 2.42 21.94
C PRO A 562 -9.81 2.53 23.41
N ASN A 563 -11.01 2.05 23.75
CA ASN A 563 -11.34 1.77 25.15
C ASN A 563 -10.60 0.48 25.55
N MET A 564 -9.55 0.61 26.37
CA MET A 564 -8.71 -0.53 26.75
C MET A 564 -9.47 -1.65 27.47
N ALA A 565 -10.53 -1.31 28.21
CA ALA A 565 -11.38 -2.34 28.80
C ALA A 565 -12.14 -3.10 27.70
N SER A 566 -12.67 -2.43 26.68
CA SER A 566 -13.31 -3.09 25.53
C SER A 566 -12.34 -4.03 24.80
N VAL A 567 -11.13 -3.56 24.49
CA VAL A 567 -10.09 -4.39 23.85
C VAL A 567 -9.75 -5.60 24.71
N ARG A 568 -9.56 -5.41 26.03
CA ARG A 568 -9.27 -6.50 26.96
C ARG A 568 -10.38 -7.56 27.00
N HIS A 569 -11.65 -7.17 27.00
CA HIS A 569 -12.75 -8.14 26.95
C HIS A 569 -12.73 -8.95 25.64
N HIS A 570 -12.49 -8.30 24.49
CA HIS A 570 -12.38 -8.99 23.21
C HIS A 570 -11.17 -9.94 23.18
N GLN A 571 -10.05 -9.56 23.77
CA GLN A 571 -8.85 -10.40 23.91
C GLN A 571 -9.13 -11.66 24.74
N LEU A 572 -9.84 -11.52 25.86
CA LEU A 572 -10.25 -12.67 26.69
C LEU A 572 -11.20 -13.59 25.93
N LEU A 573 -12.20 -13.03 25.23
CA LEU A 573 -13.12 -13.81 24.41
C LEU A 573 -12.39 -14.54 23.27
N ALA A 574 -11.46 -13.88 22.58
CA ALA A 574 -10.64 -14.47 21.53
C ALA A 574 -9.78 -15.61 22.09
N THR A 575 -9.18 -15.44 23.27
CA THR A 575 -8.43 -16.51 23.95
C THR A 575 -9.33 -17.70 24.27
N VAL A 576 -10.53 -17.49 24.81
CA VAL A 576 -11.50 -18.57 25.07
C VAL A 576 -11.85 -19.33 23.79
N VAL A 577 -12.16 -18.60 22.72
CA VAL A 577 -12.50 -19.19 21.42
C VAL A 577 -11.31 -19.97 20.86
N GLN A 578 -10.10 -19.44 20.98
CA GLN A 578 -8.88 -20.09 20.50
C GLN A 578 -8.64 -21.43 21.22
N VAL A 579 -8.77 -21.45 22.55
CA VAL A 579 -8.67 -22.68 23.36
C VAL A 579 -9.73 -23.70 22.91
N VAL A 580 -10.99 -23.28 22.73
CA VAL A 580 -12.06 -24.19 22.32
C VAL A 580 -11.81 -24.79 20.94
N VAL A 581 -11.36 -23.97 19.98
CA VAL A 581 -11.07 -24.40 18.61
C VAL A 581 -9.86 -25.33 18.58
N LEU A 582 -8.74 -24.92 19.19
CA LEU A 582 -7.48 -25.66 19.17
C LEU A 582 -7.60 -27.03 19.86
N PHE A 583 -8.24 -27.09 21.03
CA PHE A 583 -8.37 -28.32 21.80
C PHE A 583 -9.69 -29.07 21.57
N GLY A 584 -10.50 -28.64 20.59
CA GLY A 584 -11.74 -29.32 20.21
C GLY A 584 -12.77 -29.44 21.35
N MET A 585 -12.82 -28.46 22.25
CA MET A 585 -13.67 -28.53 23.45
C MET A 585 -15.17 -28.56 23.09
N ARG A 586 -15.93 -29.32 23.87
CA ARG A 586 -17.39 -29.47 23.72
C ARG A 586 -18.13 -28.88 24.91
N SER A 587 -19.40 -28.56 24.70
CA SER A 587 -20.29 -27.95 25.69
C SER A 587 -19.72 -26.65 26.26
N VAL A 588 -19.13 -25.82 25.41
CA VAL A 588 -18.63 -24.48 25.77
C VAL A 588 -19.40 -23.44 24.98
N ARG A 589 -20.03 -22.50 25.69
CA ARG A 589 -20.73 -21.33 25.14
C ARG A 589 -19.93 -20.08 25.50
N PRO A 590 -19.07 -19.56 24.60
CA PRO A 590 -18.07 -18.56 24.96
C PRO A 590 -18.64 -17.27 25.57
N LEU A 591 -19.77 -16.76 25.05
CA LEU A 591 -20.38 -15.52 25.55
C LEU A 591 -21.02 -15.72 26.92
N SER A 592 -21.53 -16.93 27.19
CA SER A 592 -22.11 -17.29 28.48
C SER A 592 -21.11 -17.25 29.66
N LEU A 593 -19.79 -17.21 29.38
CA LEU A 593 -18.75 -17.01 30.40
C LEU A 593 -18.61 -15.55 30.86
N PHE A 594 -19.29 -14.61 30.19
CA PHE A 594 -19.22 -13.19 30.48
C PHE A 594 -20.54 -12.65 31.05
N THR A 595 -20.44 -11.56 31.81
CA THR A 595 -21.60 -10.88 32.39
C THR A 595 -22.53 -10.34 31.30
N PRO A 596 -23.84 -10.16 31.58
CA PRO A 596 -24.77 -9.59 30.62
C PRO A 596 -24.38 -8.20 30.12
N THR A 597 -23.69 -7.40 30.95
CA THR A 597 -23.21 -6.05 30.58
C THR A 597 -22.11 -6.13 29.54
N VAL A 598 -21.10 -6.97 29.77
CA VAL A 598 -19.99 -7.19 28.81
C VAL A 598 -20.53 -7.81 27.52
N ARG A 599 -21.46 -8.77 27.62
CA ARG A 599 -22.09 -9.40 26.45
C ARG A 599 -22.74 -8.42 25.48
N LYS A 600 -23.36 -7.35 26.00
CA LYS A 600 -23.98 -6.31 25.16
C LYS A 600 -22.95 -5.41 24.45
N ALA A 601 -21.73 -5.35 24.97
CA ALA A 601 -20.66 -4.51 24.43
C ALA A 601 -19.77 -5.23 23.41
N PHE A 602 -19.78 -6.57 23.37
CA PHE A 602 -19.05 -7.30 22.34
C PHE A 602 -19.52 -6.91 20.94
N PHE A 603 -18.55 -6.88 20.02
CA PHE A 603 -18.74 -6.58 18.60
C PHE A 603 -19.26 -5.16 18.30
N GLN A 604 -19.31 -4.27 19.29
CA GLN A 604 -19.34 -2.83 19.05
C GLN A 604 -17.94 -2.33 18.67
N ASP A 605 -17.83 -1.07 18.26
CA ASP A 605 -16.50 -0.50 17.98
C ASP A 605 -15.63 -0.48 19.24
N LEU A 606 -14.33 -0.78 19.10
CA LEU A 606 -13.41 -0.91 20.23
C LEU A 606 -13.20 0.40 21.02
N HIS A 607 -13.60 1.55 20.48
CA HIS A 607 -13.59 2.84 21.17
C HIS A 607 -14.89 3.10 21.97
N SER A 608 -15.90 2.23 21.86
CA SER A 608 -17.19 2.41 22.54
C SER A 608 -17.02 2.31 24.07
N PRO A 609 -17.65 3.21 24.84
CA PRO A 609 -17.59 3.14 26.29
C PRO A 609 -18.32 1.90 26.82
N LEU A 610 -17.68 1.17 27.73
CA LEU A 610 -18.37 0.12 28.48
C LEU A 610 -19.28 0.75 29.53
N LEU A 611 -20.54 0.31 29.58
CA LEU A 611 -21.44 0.66 30.68
C LEU A 611 -20.88 0.09 31.99
N ALA A 612 -20.84 0.91 33.04
CA ALA A 612 -20.38 0.49 34.35
C ALA A 612 -21.15 -0.77 34.81
N PRO A 613 -20.47 -1.76 35.41
CA PRO A 613 -21.15 -2.92 35.94
C PRO A 613 -22.16 -2.46 37.00
N SER A 614 -23.44 -2.78 36.75
CA SER A 614 -24.46 -2.75 37.80
C SER A 614 -24.00 -3.70 38.90
N ALA A 615 -23.71 -3.18 40.09
CA ALA A 615 -23.32 -3.95 41.25
C ALA A 615 -24.40 -5.01 41.57
N GLY A 616 -24.20 -6.22 41.06
CA GLY A 616 -24.93 -7.40 41.47
C GLY A 616 -24.16 -8.09 42.60
N PRO A 617 -24.85 -8.75 43.55
CA PRO A 617 -24.19 -9.42 44.66
C PRO A 617 -23.24 -10.49 44.12
N ALA A 618 -22.01 -10.51 44.62
CA ALA A 618 -21.07 -11.61 44.41
C ALA A 618 -21.73 -12.89 44.96
N SER A 619 -22.04 -13.84 44.08
CA SER A 619 -22.66 -15.10 44.47
C SER A 619 -21.67 -15.96 45.24
N SER A 620 -21.92 -16.14 46.53
CA SER A 620 -21.11 -16.88 47.48
C SER A 620 -21.35 -18.41 47.48
N LEU A 621 -21.55 -19.02 46.31
CA LEU A 621 -21.82 -20.47 46.19
C LEU A 621 -21.10 -21.11 44.98
N THR A 622 -20.53 -22.28 45.24
CA THR A 622 -20.08 -23.40 44.37
C THR A 622 -19.72 -23.12 42.91
N SER A 623 -18.47 -23.45 42.54
CA SER A 623 -17.84 -23.48 41.20
C SER A 623 -18.53 -22.67 40.09
N SER A 624 -18.00 -21.48 39.79
CA SER A 624 -18.49 -20.64 38.70
C SER A 624 -18.33 -21.34 37.32
N PRO A 625 -19.15 -20.97 36.30
CA PRO A 625 -18.96 -21.50 34.95
C PRO A 625 -17.58 -21.15 34.37
N GLN A 626 -16.99 -20.03 34.80
CA GLN A 626 -15.60 -19.64 34.48
C GLN A 626 -14.59 -20.64 35.05
N GLN A 627 -14.71 -20.97 36.34
CA GLN A 627 -13.84 -21.94 37.02
C GLN A 627 -13.93 -23.32 36.35
N SER A 628 -15.15 -23.79 36.03
CA SER A 628 -15.35 -25.06 35.33
C SER A 628 -14.71 -25.05 33.93
N PHE A 629 -14.81 -23.95 33.19
CA PHE A 629 -14.13 -23.79 31.91
C PHE A 629 -12.60 -23.83 32.07
N LEU A 630 -12.04 -23.08 33.01
CA LEU A 630 -10.59 -23.01 33.27
C LEU A 630 -10.00 -24.38 33.58
N LEU A 631 -10.65 -25.17 34.45
CA LEU A 631 -10.18 -26.52 34.80
C LEU A 631 -10.23 -27.47 33.60
N ARG A 632 -11.32 -27.47 32.82
CA ARG A 632 -11.42 -28.28 31.61
C ARG A 632 -10.41 -27.86 30.54
N ALA A 633 -10.16 -26.57 30.40
CA ALA A 633 -9.15 -26.04 29.49
C ALA A 633 -7.75 -26.43 29.95
N ALA A 634 -7.46 -26.35 31.25
CA ALA A 634 -6.18 -26.79 31.82
C ALA A 634 -5.94 -28.29 31.59
N SER A 635 -6.95 -29.14 31.80
CA SER A 635 -6.87 -30.56 31.41
C SER A 635 -6.58 -30.71 29.92
N ALA A 636 -7.33 -30.04 29.04
CA ALA A 636 -7.13 -30.17 27.60
C ALA A 636 -5.72 -29.73 27.14
N VAL A 637 -5.18 -28.66 27.73
CA VAL A 637 -3.81 -28.19 27.49
C VAL A 637 -2.79 -29.22 27.97
N MET A 638 -2.86 -29.66 29.22
CA MET A 638 -1.90 -30.62 29.79
C MET A 638 -2.01 -32.00 29.13
N GLN A 639 -3.19 -32.36 28.63
CA GLN A 639 -3.42 -33.60 27.90
C GLN A 639 -2.91 -33.60 26.47
N SER A 640 -2.64 -32.43 25.90
CA SER A 640 -2.00 -32.32 24.58
C SER A 640 -0.49 -32.60 24.60
N LEU A 641 0.12 -32.68 25.79
CA LEU A 641 1.54 -32.95 25.95
C LEU A 641 1.86 -34.41 25.58
N PRO A 642 2.84 -34.66 24.67
CA PRO A 642 3.31 -36.01 24.35
C PRO A 642 4.21 -36.57 25.47
N ASP A 643 4.42 -37.89 25.48
CA ASP A 643 5.20 -38.59 26.52
C ASP A 643 6.64 -38.06 26.66
N ASN A 644 7.26 -37.66 25.56
CA ASN A 644 8.59 -37.04 25.54
C ASN A 644 8.54 -35.70 24.78
N PRO A 645 8.16 -34.61 25.46
CA PRO A 645 8.00 -33.31 24.81
C PRO A 645 9.36 -32.63 24.60
N ASP A 646 9.51 -32.00 23.44
CA ASP A 646 10.66 -31.14 23.16
C ASP A 646 10.47 -29.74 23.79
N ALA A 647 11.51 -28.92 23.74
CA ALA A 647 11.48 -27.57 24.33
C ALA A 647 10.41 -26.67 23.68
N SER A 648 10.11 -26.87 22.38
CA SER A 648 9.13 -26.06 21.65
C SER A 648 7.69 -26.35 22.09
N VAL A 649 7.34 -27.63 22.25
CA VAL A 649 6.02 -28.06 22.74
C VAL A 649 5.83 -27.66 24.19
N LEU A 650 6.88 -27.77 25.03
CA LEU A 650 6.83 -27.28 26.42
C LEU A 650 6.58 -25.78 26.48
N GLY A 651 7.32 -25.00 25.69
CA GLY A 651 7.12 -23.55 25.60
C GLY A 651 5.69 -23.18 25.20
N THR A 652 5.12 -23.90 24.24
CA THR A 652 3.73 -23.68 23.78
C THR A 652 2.71 -24.07 24.87
N THR A 653 2.88 -25.22 25.51
CA THR A 653 1.98 -25.75 26.55
C THR A 653 1.95 -24.83 27.77
N PHE A 654 3.11 -24.38 28.24
CA PHE A 654 3.20 -23.45 29.36
C PHE A 654 2.79 -22.02 28.98
N GLY A 655 2.96 -21.62 27.71
CA GLY A 655 2.36 -20.40 27.17
C GLY A 655 0.84 -20.42 27.30
N TRP A 656 0.19 -21.53 26.98
CA TRP A 656 -1.24 -21.72 27.19
C TRP A 656 -1.64 -21.72 28.67
N MET A 657 -0.87 -22.36 29.54
CA MET A 657 -1.08 -22.28 30.99
C MET A 657 -1.07 -20.83 31.47
N ASN A 658 -0.13 -20.00 31.01
CA ASN A 658 -0.08 -18.59 31.37
C ASN A 658 -1.32 -17.83 30.88
N ARG A 659 -1.79 -18.06 29.64
CA ARG A 659 -3.04 -17.47 29.15
C ARG A 659 -4.26 -17.87 30.00
N LEU A 660 -4.31 -19.11 30.49
CA LEU A 660 -5.37 -19.56 31.43
C LEU A 660 -5.27 -18.87 32.79
N LEU A 661 -4.05 -18.66 33.31
CA LEU A 661 -3.84 -17.92 34.56
C LEU A 661 -4.23 -16.44 34.41
N ASP A 662 -4.04 -15.84 33.24
CA ASP A 662 -4.47 -14.47 32.95
C ASP A 662 -5.99 -14.36 32.81
N LEU A 663 -6.66 -15.37 32.23
CA LEU A 663 -8.11 -15.50 32.24
C LEU A 663 -8.65 -15.61 33.67
N ALA A 664 -8.05 -16.47 34.50
CA ALA A 664 -8.42 -16.63 35.90
C ALA A 664 -8.30 -15.29 36.65
N CYS A 665 -7.17 -14.60 36.50
CA CYS A 665 -6.94 -13.29 37.09
C CYS A 665 -8.01 -12.27 36.64
N SER A 666 -8.32 -12.23 35.35
CA SER A 666 -9.27 -11.26 34.77
C SER A 666 -10.73 -11.52 35.19
N TRP A 667 -11.08 -12.77 35.51
CA TRP A 667 -12.39 -13.14 36.04
C TRP A 667 -12.48 -13.09 37.58
N GLY A 668 -11.38 -12.79 38.27
CA GLY A 668 -11.33 -12.82 39.74
C GLY A 668 -11.32 -14.23 40.33
N GLU A 669 -10.98 -15.24 39.53
CA GLU A 669 -10.83 -16.63 39.94
C GLU A 669 -9.45 -16.87 40.56
N ASP A 670 -9.36 -17.87 41.43
CA ASP A 670 -8.08 -18.23 42.07
C ASP A 670 -7.11 -18.85 41.05
N ARG A 671 -5.97 -18.18 40.84
CA ARG A 671 -4.88 -18.67 39.99
C ARG A 671 -4.25 -19.94 40.55
N ASP A 672 -4.25 -20.11 41.88
CA ASP A 672 -3.65 -21.27 42.53
C ASP A 672 -4.43 -22.55 42.23
N LEU A 673 -5.76 -22.45 42.13
CA LEU A 673 -6.62 -23.55 41.69
C LEU A 673 -6.23 -24.10 40.31
N VAL A 674 -5.97 -23.22 39.33
CA VAL A 674 -5.53 -23.65 37.99
C VAL A 674 -4.15 -24.30 38.05
N ARG A 675 -3.20 -23.71 38.81
CA ARG A 675 -1.85 -24.29 38.97
C ARG A 675 -1.91 -25.68 39.59
N ARG A 676 -2.65 -25.85 40.70
CA ARG A 676 -2.80 -27.15 41.38
C ARG A 676 -3.39 -28.19 40.43
N HIS A 677 -4.40 -27.81 39.64
CA HIS A 677 -5.00 -28.70 38.65
C HIS A 677 -3.99 -29.12 37.57
N CYS A 678 -3.20 -28.20 37.02
CA CYS A 678 -2.14 -28.54 36.06
C CYS A 678 -1.10 -29.50 36.65
N VAL A 679 -0.67 -29.29 37.89
CA VAL A 679 0.26 -30.19 38.59
C VAL A 679 -0.34 -31.59 38.72
N CYS A 680 -1.62 -31.68 39.10
CA CYS A 680 -2.34 -32.95 39.19
C CYS A 680 -2.44 -33.65 37.82
N GLU A 681 -2.74 -32.93 36.75
CA GLU A 681 -2.78 -33.49 35.39
C GLU A 681 -1.41 -34.03 34.95
N LEU A 682 -0.32 -33.30 35.23
CA LEU A 682 1.04 -33.74 34.90
C LEU A 682 1.45 -35.00 35.67
N TYR A 683 1.18 -35.06 36.98
CA TYR A 683 1.38 -36.29 37.74
C TYR A 683 0.45 -37.41 37.25
N SER A 684 -0.81 -37.13 36.93
CA SER A 684 -1.71 -38.18 36.39
C SER A 684 -1.17 -38.79 35.09
N ALA A 685 -0.41 -38.02 34.30
CA ALA A 685 0.20 -38.42 33.05
C ALA A 685 1.63 -39.00 33.18
N GLY A 686 2.23 -39.00 34.38
CA GLY A 686 3.59 -39.52 34.61
C GLY A 686 4.71 -38.53 34.31
N HIS A 687 4.40 -37.24 34.11
CA HIS A 687 5.39 -36.18 33.90
C HIS A 687 5.87 -35.57 35.23
N ASP A 688 6.31 -36.42 36.15
CA ASP A 688 6.56 -36.05 37.56
C ASP A 688 7.59 -34.92 37.72
N ILE A 689 8.65 -34.92 36.91
CA ILE A 689 9.69 -33.88 36.96
C ILE A 689 9.09 -32.51 36.58
N LEU A 690 8.33 -32.44 35.49
CA LEU A 690 7.65 -31.21 35.07
C LEU A 690 6.60 -30.77 36.11
N ALA A 691 5.87 -31.73 36.69
CA ALA A 691 4.91 -31.45 37.74
C ALA A 691 5.58 -30.83 38.98
N GLN A 692 6.77 -31.30 39.36
CA GLN A 692 7.56 -30.73 40.45
C GLN A 692 7.97 -29.29 40.14
N GLU A 693 8.44 -28.98 38.94
CA GLU A 693 8.80 -27.61 38.55
C GLU A 693 7.60 -26.65 38.64
N VAL A 694 6.44 -27.06 38.11
CA VAL A 694 5.22 -26.25 38.18
C VAL A 694 4.72 -26.11 39.62
N SER A 695 4.91 -27.15 40.45
CA SER A 695 4.48 -27.14 41.85
C SER A 695 5.14 -26.03 42.67
N LEU A 696 6.35 -25.57 42.29
CA LEU A 696 7.07 -24.51 42.99
C LEU A 696 6.25 -23.23 43.09
N ALA A 697 5.49 -22.90 42.04
CA ALA A 697 4.66 -21.70 41.95
C ALA A 697 3.29 -21.80 42.66
N VAL A 698 2.95 -22.97 43.22
CA VAL A 698 1.71 -23.18 43.99
C VAL A 698 1.88 -22.61 45.40
N LYS A 699 0.90 -21.82 45.85
CA LYS A 699 0.86 -21.18 47.17
C LYS A 699 0.32 -22.13 48.25
N ASP A 700 -0.81 -22.78 48.01
CA ASP A 700 -1.41 -23.70 48.98
C ASP A 700 -0.82 -25.11 48.83
N LYS A 701 0.30 -25.34 49.52
CA LYS A 701 1.04 -26.62 49.49
C LYS A 701 0.27 -27.75 50.15
N ALA A 702 -0.48 -27.47 51.23
CA ALA A 702 -1.23 -28.49 51.95
C ALA A 702 -2.36 -29.04 51.08
N LEU A 703 -3.15 -28.16 50.45
CA LEU A 703 -4.23 -28.57 49.56
C LEU A 703 -3.72 -29.25 48.30
N LEU A 704 -2.57 -28.82 47.76
CA LEU A 704 -1.89 -29.54 46.68
C LEU A 704 -1.52 -30.97 47.11
N ALA A 705 -0.91 -31.12 48.29
CA ALA A 705 -0.48 -32.41 48.81
C ALA A 705 -1.67 -33.38 48.98
N SER A 706 -2.82 -32.90 49.48
CA SER A 706 -4.07 -33.67 49.52
C SER A 706 -4.51 -34.16 48.14
N CYS A 707 -4.45 -33.30 47.12
CA CYS A 707 -4.79 -33.70 45.75
C CYS A 707 -3.79 -34.73 45.19
N LEU A 708 -2.50 -34.56 45.45
CA LEU A 708 -1.45 -35.48 44.99
C LEU A 708 -1.49 -36.83 45.70
N LEU A 709 -1.92 -36.86 46.96
CA LEU A 709 -2.12 -38.10 47.71
C LEU A 709 -3.15 -39.01 47.03
N VAL A 710 -4.22 -38.43 46.48
CA VAL A 710 -5.20 -39.19 45.69
C VAL A 710 -4.54 -39.84 44.47
N ILE A 711 -3.67 -39.11 43.75
CA ILE A 711 -2.96 -39.64 42.57
C ILE A 711 -1.96 -40.74 42.97
N ALA A 712 -1.19 -40.53 44.04
CA ALA A 712 -0.29 -41.54 44.58
C ALA A 712 -1.06 -42.81 44.97
N GLY A 713 -2.20 -42.65 45.65
CA GLY A 713 -3.11 -43.73 45.99
C GLY A 713 -3.67 -44.45 44.76
N GLN A 714 -4.05 -43.73 43.70
CA GLN A 714 -4.50 -44.34 42.43
C GLN A 714 -3.40 -45.17 41.76
N ARG A 715 -2.18 -44.64 41.69
CA ARG A 715 -1.00 -45.37 41.15
C ARG A 715 -0.75 -46.64 41.95
N MET A 716 -0.79 -46.55 43.29
CA MET A 716 -0.64 -47.70 44.17
C MET A 716 -1.79 -48.71 44.06
N HIS A 717 -3.04 -48.25 43.92
CA HIS A 717 -4.19 -49.12 43.68
C HIS A 717 -3.94 -49.95 42.42
N HIS A 718 -3.58 -49.30 41.31
CA HIS A 718 -3.30 -50.01 40.07
C HIS A 718 -2.14 -51.01 40.23
N LEU A 719 -1.02 -50.58 40.82
CA LEU A 719 0.16 -51.41 41.07
C LEU A 719 -0.15 -52.67 41.90
N LEU A 720 -0.95 -52.53 42.96
CA LEU A 720 -1.21 -53.60 43.94
C LEU A 720 -2.37 -54.52 43.55
N PHE A 721 -3.45 -53.98 42.96
CA PHE A 721 -4.70 -54.72 42.74
C PHE A 721 -5.01 -55.02 41.27
N MET A 722 -4.39 -54.29 40.34
CA MET A 722 -4.68 -54.43 38.90
C MET A 722 -3.51 -54.98 38.08
N ASN A 723 -2.27 -54.89 38.56
CA ASN A 723 -1.10 -55.45 37.90
C ASN A 723 -0.94 -56.95 38.23
N ASP A 724 -0.83 -57.80 37.20
CA ASP A 724 -0.91 -59.27 37.34
C ASP A 724 0.26 -59.90 38.12
N GLY A 725 1.37 -59.18 38.30
CA GLY A 725 2.53 -59.65 39.07
C GLY A 725 2.33 -59.73 40.59
N HIS A 726 1.32 -59.05 41.16
CA HIS A 726 1.23 -58.83 42.62
C HIS A 726 -0.12 -59.25 43.27
N ARG A 727 -1.09 -59.72 42.47
CA ARG A 727 -2.52 -59.80 42.85
C ARG A 727 -2.93 -60.63 44.08
N PRO A 728 -2.46 -61.86 44.36
CA PRO A 728 -3.11 -62.68 45.39
C PRO A 728 -2.53 -62.54 46.82
N ASN A 729 -1.24 -62.20 46.98
CA ASN A 729 -0.55 -62.35 48.27
C ASN A 729 -0.43 -61.05 49.09
N GLN A 730 -0.66 -59.88 48.49
CA GLN A 730 -0.42 -58.58 49.16
C GLN A 730 -1.67 -58.00 49.85
N MET A 731 -2.89 -58.42 49.47
CA MET A 731 -4.13 -57.99 50.14
C MET A 731 -4.16 -58.36 51.63
N ALA A 732 -3.55 -59.49 52.00
CA ALA A 732 -3.52 -59.98 53.38
C ALA A 732 -2.51 -59.24 54.28
N LEU A 733 -1.59 -58.48 53.68
CA LEU A 733 -0.49 -57.80 54.38
C LEU A 733 -0.76 -56.30 54.60
N LEU A 734 -1.76 -55.74 53.92
CA LEU A 734 -2.11 -54.32 54.02
C LEU A 734 -3.00 -54.05 55.25
N PRO A 735 -2.73 -52.99 56.03
CA PRO A 735 -3.65 -52.50 57.05
C PRO A 735 -5.06 -52.25 56.48
N PRO A 736 -6.14 -52.60 57.19
CA PRO A 736 -7.52 -52.57 56.66
C PRO A 736 -7.97 -51.16 56.26
N HIS A 737 -7.47 -50.13 56.94
CA HIS A 737 -7.79 -48.74 56.61
C HIS A 737 -7.15 -48.28 55.28
N ILE A 738 -5.96 -48.77 54.94
CA ILE A 738 -5.27 -48.47 53.68
C ILE A 738 -5.93 -49.18 52.51
N SER A 739 -6.20 -50.48 52.64
CA SER A 739 -6.86 -51.26 51.58
C SER A 739 -8.27 -50.74 51.29
N THR A 740 -9.04 -50.38 52.32
CA THR A 740 -10.38 -49.77 52.14
C THR A 740 -10.30 -48.43 51.41
N TRP A 741 -9.34 -47.58 51.79
CA TRP A 741 -9.16 -46.28 51.15
C TRP A 741 -8.70 -46.44 49.70
N LEU A 742 -7.69 -47.26 49.41
CA LEU A 742 -7.21 -47.49 48.04
C LEU A 742 -8.33 -48.00 47.14
N LEU A 743 -9.09 -49.02 47.58
CA LEU A 743 -10.21 -49.59 46.82
C LEU A 743 -11.36 -48.59 46.59
N SER A 744 -11.44 -47.52 47.39
CA SER A 744 -12.43 -46.45 47.20
C SER A 744 -12.06 -45.45 46.10
N LEU A 745 -10.80 -45.45 45.63
CA LEU A 745 -10.30 -44.51 44.62
C LEU A 745 -10.73 -44.92 43.21
N ASP A 746 -11.22 -43.93 42.45
CA ASP A 746 -11.51 -44.10 41.03
C ASP A 746 -10.24 -43.91 40.19
N LEU A 747 -9.94 -44.88 39.33
CA LEU A 747 -8.78 -44.88 38.45
C LEU A 747 -9.05 -44.20 37.10
N SER A 748 -10.30 -43.84 36.79
CA SER A 748 -10.70 -43.27 35.49
C SER A 748 -9.93 -41.98 35.12
N ASN A 749 -9.45 -41.24 36.12
CA ASN A 749 -8.71 -39.99 35.95
C ASN A 749 -7.18 -40.19 35.87
N LEU A 750 -6.66 -41.40 36.10
CA LEU A 750 -5.23 -41.70 36.04
C LEU A 750 -4.83 -42.07 34.59
N ARG A 751 -4.01 -41.25 33.95
CA ARG A 751 -3.61 -41.44 32.54
C ARG A 751 -2.43 -42.40 32.38
N CYS A 752 -1.42 -42.27 33.24
CA CYS A 752 -0.29 -43.20 33.33
C CYS A 752 -0.56 -44.17 34.47
N LEU A 753 -1.03 -45.38 34.11
CA LEU A 753 -1.44 -46.41 35.06
C LEU A 753 -0.25 -47.12 35.73
N ASN A 754 0.90 -47.17 35.05
CA ASN A 754 2.11 -47.88 35.52
C ASN A 754 3.37 -47.00 35.44
N PRO A 755 3.44 -45.88 36.18
CA PRO A 755 4.71 -45.17 36.32
C PRO A 755 5.72 -46.04 37.10
N PRO A 756 7.04 -45.86 36.89
CA PRO A 756 8.06 -46.52 37.70
C PRO A 756 7.78 -46.37 39.20
N THR A 757 7.91 -47.45 39.97
CA THR A 757 7.64 -47.46 41.43
C THR A 757 8.39 -46.35 42.16
N LEU A 758 9.64 -46.08 41.76
CA LEU A 758 10.46 -45.00 42.29
C LEU A 758 9.82 -43.61 42.14
N GLN A 759 9.10 -43.34 41.06
CA GLN A 759 8.39 -42.07 40.89
C GLN A 759 7.23 -41.94 41.88
N THR A 760 6.50 -43.03 42.14
CA THR A 760 5.43 -43.04 43.15
C THR A 760 5.99 -42.90 44.57
N LEU A 761 7.16 -43.50 44.85
CA LEU A 761 7.87 -43.33 46.12
C LEU A 761 8.28 -41.86 46.34
N ASN A 762 8.93 -41.26 45.34
CA ASN A 762 9.33 -39.85 45.39
C ASN A 762 8.13 -38.92 45.56
N LEU A 763 7.00 -39.20 44.89
CA LEU A 763 5.76 -38.44 45.07
C LEU A 763 5.26 -38.49 46.50
N LEU A 764 5.24 -39.66 47.15
CA LEU A 764 4.84 -39.81 48.55
C LEU A 764 5.78 -39.03 49.50
N GLN A 765 7.09 -39.10 49.27
CA GLN A 765 8.06 -38.31 50.05
C GLN A 765 7.82 -36.80 49.91
N ILE A 766 7.52 -36.32 48.70
CA ILE A 766 7.16 -34.92 48.44
C ILE A 766 5.87 -34.54 49.16
N ILE A 767 4.84 -35.39 49.13
CA ILE A 767 3.57 -35.17 49.83
C ILE A 767 3.78 -35.04 51.34
N ILE A 768 4.56 -35.95 51.94
CA ILE A 768 4.89 -35.92 53.37
C ILE A 768 5.60 -34.61 53.74
N GLY A 769 6.54 -34.15 52.91
CA GLY A 769 7.24 -32.88 53.13
C GLY A 769 6.35 -31.63 52.98
N MET A 770 5.23 -31.71 52.27
CA MET A 770 4.28 -30.60 52.09
C MET A 770 3.16 -30.57 53.14
N LEU A 771 2.82 -31.70 53.76
CA LEU A 771 1.75 -31.80 54.76
C LEU A 771 2.29 -31.50 56.17
N PRO A 772 1.61 -30.65 56.97
CA PRO A 772 1.90 -30.51 58.39
C PRO A 772 1.77 -31.84 59.14
N GLU A 773 2.61 -32.08 60.15
CA GLU A 773 2.62 -33.35 60.92
C GLU A 773 1.27 -33.64 61.62
N ASP A 774 0.54 -32.60 62.00
CA ASP A 774 -0.79 -32.70 62.64
C ASP A 774 -1.94 -32.96 61.65
N HIS A 775 -1.66 -32.96 60.34
CA HIS A 775 -2.69 -33.15 59.31
C HIS A 775 -3.15 -34.62 59.25
N SER A 776 -4.45 -34.86 59.13
CA SER A 776 -5.04 -36.21 59.12
C SER A 776 -4.47 -37.09 58.01
N GLU A 777 -4.16 -36.49 56.86
CA GLU A 777 -3.61 -37.17 55.69
C GLU A 777 -2.09 -37.41 55.77
N HIS A 778 -1.37 -36.74 56.67
CA HIS A 778 0.07 -36.94 56.84
C HIS A 778 0.39 -38.37 57.30
N ARG A 779 -0.41 -38.90 58.25
CA ARG A 779 -0.31 -40.29 58.71
C ARG A 779 -0.65 -41.30 57.61
N LEU A 780 -1.64 -40.98 56.78
CA LEU A 780 -2.02 -41.82 55.65
C LEU A 780 -0.87 -41.89 54.62
N ALA A 781 -0.25 -40.76 54.30
CA ALA A 781 0.89 -40.70 53.38
C ALA A 781 2.11 -41.50 53.89
N LEU A 782 2.44 -41.40 55.19
CA LEU A 782 3.49 -42.22 55.81
C LEU A 782 3.18 -43.73 55.71
N SER A 783 1.95 -44.11 56.03
CA SER A 783 1.53 -45.52 55.98
C SER A 783 1.57 -46.09 54.56
N LEU A 784 1.27 -45.27 53.54
CA LEU A 784 1.42 -45.63 52.13
C LEU A 784 2.88 -45.75 51.70
N LEU A 785 3.76 -44.89 52.22
CA LEU A 785 5.20 -44.95 51.96
C LEU A 785 5.79 -46.25 52.53
N ASP A 786 5.49 -46.58 53.78
CA ASP A 786 5.93 -47.83 54.43
C ASP A 786 5.50 -49.08 53.64
N VAL A 787 4.26 -49.07 53.15
CA VAL A 787 3.74 -50.14 52.30
C VAL A 787 4.55 -50.27 51.03
N LEU A 788 4.84 -49.16 50.33
CA LEU A 788 5.57 -49.18 49.06
C LEU A 788 7.03 -49.61 49.23
N GLU A 789 7.70 -49.19 50.30
CA GLU A 789 9.08 -49.59 50.64
C GLU A 789 9.19 -51.06 51.04
N SER A 790 8.13 -51.64 51.59
CA SER A 790 8.08 -53.07 51.95
C SER A 790 7.88 -54.02 50.76
N LEU A 791 7.58 -53.49 49.57
CA LEU A 791 7.40 -54.29 48.36
C LEU A 791 8.77 -54.78 47.85
N PRO A 792 8.89 -56.07 47.48
CA PRO A 792 10.12 -56.57 46.86
C PRO A 792 10.39 -55.83 45.54
N GLU A 793 11.63 -55.41 45.31
CA GLU A 793 12.02 -54.76 44.04
C GLU A 793 11.62 -55.64 42.85
N PRO A 794 11.00 -55.07 41.79
CA PRO A 794 10.72 -55.83 40.58
C PRO A 794 12.04 -56.31 39.96
N SER A 795 12.10 -57.60 39.61
CA SER A 795 13.26 -58.26 38.99
C SER A 795 13.55 -57.75 37.59
#